data_AF-A0A5C6BPZ0-F1
#
_entry.id   AF-A0A5C6BPZ0-F1
#
_cell.length_a   1.000
_cell.length_b   1.000
_cell.length_c   1.000
_cell.angle_alpha   90.00
_cell.angle_beta   90.00
_cell.angle_gamma   90.00
#
_symmetry.space_group_name_H-M   'P 1'
#
loop_
_entity.id
_entity.type
_entity.pdbx_description
1 polymer ?
#
loop_
_entity_poly.entity_id
_entity_poly.type
_entity_poly.pdbx_seq_one_letter_code
_entity_poly.pdbx_strand_id
1 'polypeptide(L)'
;MKLNDLSITQLVQRAASEGLCWRVGPFIVRLRTPLPDIVENIAFLYAGFPVLDGADYADHEVVVLPRGMTGKRFSIIADGRAIYPSEPRAIAVPLLEWTLNLCVFHQPSTNLILHAAVVERSGCALIMPAVPGSGKSTFCAALAHRGWRLLSDEVAILRRSDGRVVPATRPIGLKDASIDVIQQFAPEAVLGPSWPGTVKGTVAHCLPSPESIRRAGETAQPRWLMFPAYRHGAETELTPISKPRALVHAAADSFNYSVLGTEGFTALSRLVDACDCYELTYSDLEDAVTVVGEWTQLVGSTQPESTPEQSIPAETPPVHTGATQESPAKIGASPLRIRELLLGALRHPEDLEQLSPAEWDVLLRAARVTSLLSSLAVRAAELELLEKIPAGPRPHLEAARTVAIQHERIALWEVKRVERALVEMETPVVFLKGAAYLLAGCRFSRGRVITDVDILLPRQNLAAAEEQFRDWGWIADEESPLDEQYYREWLHELPPLTHFRRGTSLDVHHTILPRTDRLEVRPELLFDEAVPYEEGNDQFLVLCPADMFLHAATHLFRNGDFSKGLRDLADLRGMLEEFATTENFWRQLVTRAEQLDLAGPCYYALRYTARYFDCRIPDDVNAATRAWKPVWPPLMVMDRLVDAAVIPRYLDRIDHRRERAIGILARLYLPRLRVAASPSFWKKRVPQWFGPRKP
;
A
#
# COMPACT_ATOMS: atom_id res chain seq x y z
N MET A 1 11.69 19.93 -23.47
CA MET A 1 12.64 18.87 -23.88
C MET A 1 11.96 17.53 -23.69
N LYS A 2 12.01 16.67 -24.69
CA LYS A 2 11.52 15.28 -24.66
C LYS A 2 12.68 14.32 -24.42
N LEU A 3 12.39 13.06 -24.07
CA LEU A 3 13.44 12.06 -23.84
C LEU A 3 14.32 11.88 -25.07
N ASN A 4 13.74 11.90 -26.28
CA ASN A 4 14.47 11.75 -27.53
C ASN A 4 15.26 12.99 -27.98
N ASP A 5 15.10 14.14 -27.31
CA ASP A 5 15.93 15.32 -27.56
C ASP A 5 17.31 15.18 -26.89
N LEU A 6 17.48 14.23 -25.95
CA LEU A 6 18.72 13.95 -25.24
C LEU A 6 19.45 12.76 -25.86
N SER A 7 20.78 12.80 -25.88
CA SER A 7 21.56 11.63 -26.26
C SER A 7 21.42 10.53 -25.21
N ILE A 8 21.53 9.26 -25.64
CA ILE A 8 21.52 8.11 -24.72
C ILE A 8 22.57 8.27 -23.62
N THR A 9 23.76 8.81 -23.94
CA THR A 9 24.81 9.09 -22.95
C THR A 9 24.35 10.08 -21.88
N GLN A 10 23.65 11.16 -22.26
CA GLN A 10 23.08 12.11 -21.31
C GLN A 10 22.02 11.46 -20.42
N LEU A 11 21.13 10.66 -21.01
CA LEU A 11 20.09 9.94 -20.27
C LEU A 11 20.69 8.96 -19.26
N VAL A 12 21.70 8.18 -19.67
CA VAL A 12 22.39 7.22 -18.79
C VAL A 12 23.10 7.95 -17.64
N GLN A 13 23.77 9.07 -17.94
CA GLN A 13 24.44 9.86 -16.92
C GLN A 13 23.44 10.40 -15.89
N ARG A 14 22.30 10.95 -16.35
CA ARG A 14 21.24 11.47 -15.47
C ARG A 14 20.59 10.36 -14.64
N ALA A 15 20.25 9.23 -15.25
CA ALA A 15 19.65 8.10 -14.55
C ALA A 15 20.59 7.49 -13.49
N ALA A 16 21.90 7.55 -13.70
CA ALA A 16 22.89 7.08 -12.73
C ALA A 16 23.18 8.09 -11.61
N SER A 17 22.94 9.39 -11.84
CA SER A 17 23.19 10.47 -10.87
C SER A 17 21.90 10.96 -10.21
N GLU A 18 21.32 12.08 -10.67
CA GLU A 18 20.18 12.80 -10.10
C GLU A 18 18.83 12.07 -10.29
N GLY A 19 18.76 11.16 -11.27
CA GLY A 19 17.57 10.41 -11.65
C GLY A 19 16.86 11.03 -12.86
N LEU A 20 16.33 10.19 -13.74
CA LEU A 20 15.54 10.60 -14.89
C LEU A 20 14.07 10.79 -14.47
N CYS A 21 13.53 12.00 -14.62
CA CYS A 21 12.15 12.30 -14.23
C CYS A 21 11.26 12.54 -15.45
N TRP A 22 10.07 11.93 -15.46
CA TRP A 22 9.02 12.20 -16.45
C TRP A 22 7.64 11.95 -15.82
N ARG A 23 6.59 12.37 -16.54
CA ARG A 23 5.20 12.13 -16.10
C ARG A 23 4.68 10.77 -16.54
N VAL A 24 4.08 10.06 -15.60
CA VAL A 24 3.33 8.82 -15.80
C VAL A 24 1.90 9.06 -15.31
N GLY A 25 1.03 9.49 -16.24
CA GLY A 25 -0.29 10.02 -15.90
C GLY A 25 -0.19 11.28 -15.03
N PRO A 26 -0.92 11.36 -13.89
CA PRO A 26 -0.84 12.53 -13.02
C PRO A 26 0.45 12.61 -12.20
N PHE A 27 1.25 11.54 -12.16
CA PHE A 27 2.41 11.41 -11.27
C PHE A 27 3.73 11.74 -11.96
N ILE A 28 4.66 12.32 -11.21
CA ILE A 28 6.06 12.45 -11.56
C ILE A 28 6.80 11.21 -11.04
N VAL A 29 7.44 10.47 -11.94
CA VAL A 29 8.28 9.33 -11.60
C VAL A 29 9.73 9.68 -11.82
N ARG A 30 10.57 9.36 -10.82
CA ARG A 30 12.04 9.43 -10.90
C ARG A 30 12.61 8.01 -11.03
N LEU A 31 13.25 7.72 -12.16
CA LEU A 31 14.02 6.49 -12.37
C LEU A 31 15.49 6.72 -12.03
N ARG A 32 16.04 5.88 -11.15
CA ARG A 32 17.49 5.80 -10.92
C ARG A 32 18.01 4.42 -11.31
N THR A 33 19.02 4.37 -12.16
CA THR A 33 19.65 3.11 -12.56
C THR A 33 21.04 3.36 -13.15
N PRO A 34 22.04 2.53 -12.80
CA PRO A 34 23.33 2.54 -13.47
C PRO A 34 23.36 1.66 -14.73
N LEU A 35 22.23 1.05 -15.13
CA LEU A 35 22.15 0.06 -16.21
C LEU A 35 21.77 0.71 -17.55
N PRO A 36 22.71 0.82 -18.52
CA PRO A 36 22.45 1.54 -19.77
C PRO A 36 21.35 0.89 -20.63
N ASP A 37 21.29 -0.44 -20.67
CA ASP A 37 20.27 -1.21 -21.38
C ASP A 37 18.85 -0.87 -20.91
N ILE A 38 18.66 -0.62 -19.61
CA ILE A 38 17.36 -0.19 -19.08
C ILE A 38 17.02 1.23 -19.56
N VAL A 39 17.99 2.13 -19.52
CA VAL A 39 17.81 3.53 -19.96
C VAL A 39 17.52 3.59 -21.46
N GLU A 40 18.20 2.80 -22.28
CA GLU A 40 17.96 2.70 -23.73
C GLU A 40 16.52 2.25 -24.03
N ASN A 41 16.02 1.25 -23.31
CA ASN A 41 14.64 0.79 -23.47
C ASN A 41 13.62 1.84 -23.02
N ILE A 42 13.88 2.56 -21.92
CA ILE A 42 13.01 3.67 -21.48
C ILE A 42 13.05 4.83 -22.48
N ALA A 43 14.22 5.17 -23.01
CA ALA A 43 14.38 6.19 -24.05
C ALA A 43 13.62 5.83 -25.32
N PHE A 44 13.55 4.54 -25.68
CA PHE A 44 12.73 4.04 -26.78
C PHE A 44 11.23 4.13 -26.46
N LEU A 45 10.80 3.51 -25.36
CA LEU A 45 9.38 3.39 -24.99
C LEU A 45 8.72 4.74 -24.67
N TYR A 46 9.46 5.67 -24.09
CA TYR A 46 8.98 7.00 -23.67
C TYR A 46 9.61 8.13 -24.48
N ALA A 47 10.11 7.86 -25.69
CA ALA A 47 10.82 8.82 -26.55
C ALA A 47 10.13 10.19 -26.66
N GLY A 48 8.80 10.18 -26.86
CA GLY A 48 8.01 11.39 -27.07
C GLY A 48 7.62 12.16 -25.79
N PHE A 49 7.89 11.61 -24.60
CA PHE A 49 7.44 12.19 -23.32
C PHE A 49 8.35 13.33 -22.86
N PRO A 50 7.81 14.37 -22.20
CA PRO A 50 8.62 15.44 -21.64
C PRO A 50 9.52 14.97 -20.49
N VAL A 51 10.78 15.40 -20.49
CA VAL A 51 11.70 15.25 -19.36
C VAL A 51 11.47 16.41 -18.38
N LEU A 52 11.46 16.11 -17.09
CA LEU A 52 11.35 17.10 -16.01
C LEU A 52 12.72 17.28 -15.34
N ASP A 53 13.48 18.26 -15.80
CA ASP A 53 14.82 18.56 -15.25
C ASP A 53 14.73 19.20 -13.86
N GLY A 54 15.66 18.86 -12.96
CA GLY A 54 15.79 19.50 -11.65
C GLY A 54 14.60 19.28 -10.70
N ALA A 55 13.84 18.20 -10.87
CA ALA A 55 12.70 17.91 -10.00
C ALA A 55 13.19 17.47 -8.60
N ASP A 56 13.23 18.42 -7.66
CA ASP A 56 13.51 18.18 -6.24
C ASP A 56 12.48 17.23 -5.58
N TYR A 57 11.31 17.08 -6.21
CA TYR A 57 10.23 16.20 -5.77
C TYR A 57 9.76 15.27 -6.89
N ALA A 58 9.54 14.01 -6.55
CA ALA A 58 8.80 13.06 -7.38
C ALA A 58 7.73 12.37 -6.52
N ASP A 59 6.58 12.07 -7.12
CA ASP A 59 5.54 11.28 -6.46
C ASP A 59 6.04 9.87 -6.14
N HIS A 60 6.84 9.33 -7.07
CA HIS A 60 7.45 8.01 -6.98
C HIS A 60 8.92 8.01 -7.38
N GLU A 61 9.73 7.29 -6.61
CA GLU A 61 11.09 6.94 -7.00
C GLU A 61 11.20 5.44 -7.24
N VAL A 62 11.70 5.06 -8.42
CA VAL A 62 11.98 3.69 -8.81
C VAL A 62 13.48 3.53 -9.05
N VAL A 63 14.12 2.64 -8.29
CA VAL A 63 15.55 2.36 -8.40
C VAL A 63 15.78 0.94 -8.90
N VAL A 64 16.48 0.82 -10.01
CA VAL A 64 16.84 -0.46 -10.64
C VAL A 64 18.34 -0.68 -10.47
N LEU A 65 18.72 -1.74 -9.74
CA LEU A 65 20.13 -2.01 -9.43
C LEU A 65 20.55 -3.41 -9.89
N PRO A 66 21.77 -3.60 -10.43
CA PRO A 66 22.32 -4.93 -10.69
C PRO A 66 22.48 -5.73 -9.40
N ARG A 67 22.35 -7.06 -9.51
CA ARG A 67 22.52 -8.02 -8.42
C ARG A 67 23.43 -9.17 -8.81
N GLY A 68 24.14 -9.67 -7.79
CA GLY A 68 25.09 -10.77 -7.91
C GLY A 68 26.39 -10.36 -8.60
N MET A 69 27.41 -11.21 -8.49
CA MET A 69 28.74 -10.94 -9.06
C MET A 69 28.74 -10.90 -10.59
N THR A 70 27.80 -11.62 -11.23
CA THR A 70 27.72 -11.73 -12.70
C THR A 70 26.88 -10.64 -13.36
N GLY A 71 26.15 -9.82 -12.58
CA GLY A 71 25.24 -8.79 -13.11
C GLY A 71 24.05 -9.33 -13.93
N LYS A 72 23.80 -10.65 -13.90
CA LYS A 72 22.69 -11.33 -14.60
C LYS A 72 21.36 -11.22 -13.86
N ARG A 73 21.37 -10.71 -12.63
CA ARG A 73 20.18 -10.44 -11.84
C ARG A 73 20.08 -8.95 -11.57
N PHE A 74 18.90 -8.51 -11.17
CA PHE A 74 18.64 -7.12 -10.79
C PHE A 74 17.63 -7.06 -9.65
N SER A 75 17.49 -5.89 -9.06
CA SER A 75 16.43 -5.59 -8.10
C SER A 75 15.72 -4.30 -8.47
N ILE A 76 14.42 -4.21 -8.19
CA ILE A 76 13.64 -2.98 -8.24
C ILE A 76 13.23 -2.60 -6.82
N ILE A 77 13.59 -1.38 -6.43
CA ILE A 77 13.07 -0.70 -5.25
C ILE A 77 12.12 0.41 -5.72
N ALA A 78 10.90 0.46 -5.22
CA ALA A 78 9.96 1.55 -5.46
C ALA A 78 9.57 2.17 -4.12
N ASP A 79 9.72 3.49 -3.99
CA ASP A 79 9.39 4.25 -2.77
C ASP A 79 9.98 3.66 -1.49
N GLY A 80 11.23 3.19 -1.53
CA GLY A 80 11.91 2.57 -0.39
C GLY A 80 11.55 1.11 -0.13
N ARG A 81 10.62 0.52 -0.87
CA ARG A 81 10.23 -0.90 -0.75
C ARG A 81 10.84 -1.72 -1.87
N ALA A 82 11.44 -2.86 -1.53
CA ALA A 82 11.95 -3.80 -2.51
C ALA A 82 10.77 -4.57 -3.14
N ILE A 83 10.31 -4.13 -4.32
CA ILE A 83 9.23 -4.78 -5.08
C ILE A 83 9.73 -6.11 -5.66
N TYR A 84 10.91 -6.07 -6.27
CA TYR A 84 11.59 -7.24 -6.81
C TYR A 84 13.00 -7.30 -6.22
N PRO A 85 13.24 -8.12 -5.17
CA PRO A 85 14.52 -8.09 -4.47
C PRO A 85 15.67 -8.70 -5.28
N SER A 86 15.36 -9.64 -6.17
CA SER A 86 16.35 -10.32 -7.02
C SER A 86 15.65 -11.10 -8.14
N GLU A 87 15.66 -10.58 -9.37
CA GLU A 87 15.04 -11.21 -10.55
C GLU A 87 16.03 -11.34 -11.72
N PRO A 88 15.76 -12.19 -12.74
CA PRO A 88 16.60 -12.28 -13.94
C PRO A 88 16.61 -10.98 -14.76
N ARG A 89 17.79 -10.46 -15.10
CA ARG A 89 17.92 -9.18 -15.84
C ARG A 89 17.20 -9.17 -17.20
N ALA A 90 17.04 -10.34 -17.81
CA ALA A 90 16.35 -10.48 -19.10
C ALA A 90 14.89 -9.99 -19.09
N ILE A 91 14.22 -9.96 -17.93
CA ILE A 91 12.83 -9.51 -17.79
C ILE A 91 12.71 -8.16 -17.06
N ALA A 92 13.79 -7.38 -16.99
CA ALA A 92 13.83 -6.16 -16.19
C ALA A 92 12.90 -5.05 -16.69
N VAL A 93 12.80 -4.84 -18.00
CA VAL A 93 11.93 -3.81 -18.59
C VAL A 93 10.44 -4.12 -18.36
N PRO A 94 9.93 -5.34 -18.63
CA PRO A 94 8.54 -5.69 -18.27
C PRO A 94 8.23 -5.52 -16.78
N LEU A 95 9.14 -5.89 -15.89
CA LEU A 95 8.93 -5.72 -14.44
C LEU A 95 9.02 -4.26 -14.00
N LEU A 96 9.81 -3.42 -14.68
CA LEU A 96 9.83 -1.97 -14.48
C LEU A 96 8.50 -1.35 -14.94
N GLU A 97 8.02 -1.67 -16.13
CA GLU A 97 6.71 -1.21 -16.64
C GLU A 97 5.57 -1.60 -15.69
N TRP A 98 5.60 -2.83 -15.16
CA TRP A 98 4.65 -3.27 -14.14
C TRP A 98 4.83 -2.53 -12.82
N THR A 99 6.05 -2.19 -12.41
CA THR A 99 6.29 -1.39 -11.21
C THR A 99 5.70 0.01 -11.35
N LEU A 100 5.81 0.64 -12.52
CA LEU A 100 5.17 1.93 -12.79
C LEU A 100 3.64 1.83 -12.71
N ASN A 101 3.05 0.70 -13.09
CA ASN A 101 1.62 0.43 -12.86
C ASN A 101 1.31 0.35 -11.37
N LEU A 102 2.14 -0.34 -10.57
CA LEU A 102 1.95 -0.41 -9.11
C LEU A 102 1.99 0.97 -8.45
N CYS A 103 2.87 1.87 -8.91
CA CYS A 103 2.92 3.26 -8.45
C CYS A 103 1.57 3.98 -8.67
N VAL A 104 0.89 3.71 -9.78
CA VAL A 104 -0.44 4.29 -10.08
C VAL A 104 -1.56 3.58 -9.30
N PHE A 105 -1.54 2.24 -9.20
CA PHE A 105 -2.65 1.44 -8.66
C PHE A 105 -2.74 1.45 -7.14
N HIS A 106 -1.61 1.28 -6.46
CA HIS A 106 -1.56 0.94 -5.04
C HIS A 106 -1.33 2.14 -4.14
N GLN A 107 -1.22 3.32 -4.73
CA GLN A 107 -1.10 4.53 -3.94
C GLN A 107 -2.47 5.06 -3.64
N PRO A 108 -2.72 5.45 -2.38
CA PRO A 108 -3.94 6.13 -2.05
C PRO A 108 -4.07 7.30 -3.02
N SER A 109 -5.13 7.30 -3.82
CA SER A 109 -5.51 8.41 -4.67
C SER A 109 -6.82 8.97 -4.16
N THR A 110 -6.95 10.29 -4.21
CA THR A 110 -8.24 10.95 -4.04
C THR A 110 -9.16 10.75 -5.23
N ASN A 111 -8.70 10.11 -6.31
CA ASN A 111 -9.48 9.76 -7.50
C ASN A 111 -10.01 8.32 -7.43
N LEU A 112 -11.11 8.04 -8.14
CA LEU A 112 -11.60 6.67 -8.30
C LEU A 112 -10.79 5.98 -9.41
N ILE A 113 -10.29 4.78 -9.13
CA ILE A 113 -9.42 4.04 -10.06
C ILE A 113 -10.10 2.73 -10.46
N LEU A 114 -10.23 2.52 -11.77
CA LEU A 114 -10.79 1.29 -12.37
C LEU A 114 -9.71 0.58 -13.19
N HIS A 115 -9.69 -0.74 -13.12
CA HIS A 115 -8.93 -1.59 -14.04
C HIS A 115 -9.64 -1.62 -15.39
N ALA A 116 -9.29 -0.66 -16.25
CA ALA A 116 -9.99 -0.42 -17.50
C ALA A 116 -9.06 0.23 -18.53
N ALA A 117 -9.27 -0.10 -19.80
CA ALA A 117 -8.66 0.61 -20.91
C ALA A 117 -9.55 1.80 -21.24
N VAL A 118 -8.93 2.90 -21.66
CA VAL A 118 -9.62 4.13 -22.02
C VAL A 118 -9.04 4.68 -23.30
N VAL A 119 -9.93 4.92 -24.25
CA VAL A 119 -9.64 5.65 -25.48
C VAL A 119 -10.61 6.81 -25.64
N GLU A 120 -10.21 7.86 -26.33
CA GLU A 120 -11.01 9.07 -26.55
C GLU A 120 -11.18 9.38 -28.02
N ARG A 121 -12.36 9.89 -28.36
CA ARG A 121 -12.67 10.46 -29.67
C ARG A 121 -13.56 11.69 -29.48
N SER A 122 -13.17 12.82 -30.05
CA SER A 122 -13.96 14.06 -30.06
C SER A 122 -14.37 14.57 -28.65
N GLY A 123 -13.45 14.50 -27.69
CA GLY A 123 -13.63 14.88 -26.28
C GLY A 123 -14.29 13.81 -25.41
N CYS A 124 -14.83 12.74 -26.00
CA CYS A 124 -15.60 11.70 -25.31
C CYS A 124 -14.76 10.43 -25.10
N ALA A 125 -14.74 9.94 -23.86
CA ALA A 125 -14.03 8.73 -23.47
C ALA A 125 -14.94 7.48 -23.56
N LEU A 126 -14.38 6.43 -24.16
CA LEU A 126 -14.84 5.06 -24.07
C LEU A 126 -14.01 4.34 -23.01
N ILE A 127 -14.66 3.92 -21.93
CA ILE A 127 -14.05 3.18 -20.82
C ILE A 127 -14.41 1.71 -20.96
N MET A 128 -13.39 0.85 -20.89
CA MET A 128 -13.51 -0.58 -21.08
C MET A 128 -13.00 -1.36 -19.87
N PRO A 129 -13.80 -1.49 -18.79
CA PRO A 129 -13.47 -2.36 -17.68
C PRO A 129 -13.51 -3.82 -18.14
N ALA A 130 -12.49 -4.58 -17.77
CA ALA A 130 -12.47 -6.00 -18.07
C ALA A 130 -11.55 -6.79 -17.15
N VAL A 131 -11.89 -8.05 -16.95
CA VAL A 131 -11.04 -9.01 -16.25
C VAL A 131 -9.69 -9.19 -16.97
N PRO A 132 -8.57 -9.35 -16.24
CA PRO A 132 -7.27 -9.58 -16.83
C PRO A 132 -7.27 -10.74 -17.84
N GLY A 133 -6.77 -10.48 -19.05
CA GLY A 133 -6.69 -11.49 -20.11
C GLY A 133 -7.88 -11.58 -21.06
N SER A 134 -8.90 -10.71 -20.91
CA SER A 134 -10.07 -10.62 -21.81
C SER A 134 -9.80 -10.11 -23.24
N GLY A 135 -8.56 -9.69 -23.55
CA GLY A 135 -8.22 -9.03 -24.82
C GLY A 135 -8.33 -7.51 -24.80
N LYS A 136 -8.64 -6.89 -23.64
CA LYS A 136 -8.75 -5.44 -23.44
C LYS A 136 -7.58 -4.62 -24.04
N SER A 137 -6.34 -4.98 -23.73
CA SER A 137 -5.17 -4.22 -24.19
C SER A 137 -4.97 -4.35 -25.71
N THR A 138 -5.28 -5.53 -26.27
CA THR A 138 -5.28 -5.78 -27.72
C THR A 138 -6.35 -4.93 -28.41
N PHE A 139 -7.57 -4.91 -27.90
CA PHE A 139 -8.66 -4.10 -28.47
C PHE A 139 -8.39 -2.58 -28.32
N CYS A 140 -7.81 -2.17 -27.19
CA CYS A 140 -7.36 -0.79 -26.95
C CYS A 140 -6.31 -0.35 -28.00
N ALA A 141 -5.32 -1.20 -28.27
CA ALA A 141 -4.33 -0.94 -29.32
C ALA A 141 -4.99 -0.82 -30.70
N ALA A 142 -5.90 -1.74 -31.05
CA ALA A 142 -6.62 -1.69 -32.32
C ALA A 142 -7.40 -0.38 -32.50
N LEU A 143 -8.13 0.08 -31.47
CA LEU A 143 -8.84 1.37 -31.51
C LEU A 143 -7.89 2.57 -31.64
N ALA A 144 -6.77 2.56 -30.91
CA ALA A 144 -5.76 3.62 -30.97
C ALA A 144 -5.14 3.75 -32.38
N HIS A 145 -4.98 2.63 -33.08
CA HIS A 145 -4.52 2.57 -34.48
C HIS A 145 -5.62 2.88 -35.52
N ARG A 146 -6.86 3.09 -35.08
CA ARG A 146 -8.00 3.45 -35.93
C ARG A 146 -8.56 4.83 -35.56
N GLY A 147 -7.68 5.72 -35.10
CA GLY A 147 -7.96 7.16 -34.94
C GLY A 147 -8.50 7.57 -33.56
N TRP A 148 -8.57 6.64 -32.60
CA TRP A 148 -8.84 6.99 -31.21
C TRP A 148 -7.57 7.45 -30.50
N ARG A 149 -7.68 8.42 -29.58
CA ARG A 149 -6.59 8.83 -28.69
C ARG A 149 -6.48 7.83 -27.53
N LEU A 150 -5.27 7.36 -27.25
CA LEU A 150 -5.01 6.52 -26.07
C LEU A 150 -4.95 7.37 -24.79
N LEU A 151 -5.84 7.08 -23.83
CA LEU A 151 -5.76 7.65 -22.48
C LEU A 151 -5.04 6.69 -21.53
N SER A 152 -5.36 5.40 -21.58
CA SER A 152 -4.65 4.34 -20.83
C SER A 152 -5.07 2.97 -21.36
N ASP A 153 -4.23 1.96 -21.27
CA ASP A 153 -4.63 0.57 -21.53
C ASP A 153 -4.95 -0.20 -20.24
N GLU A 154 -4.46 0.25 -19.09
CA GLU A 154 -4.55 -0.50 -17.83
C GLU A 154 -5.45 0.14 -16.78
N VAL A 155 -5.58 1.47 -16.78
CA VAL A 155 -6.28 2.18 -15.72
C VAL A 155 -7.12 3.37 -16.17
N ALA A 156 -8.38 3.41 -15.75
CA ALA A 156 -9.18 4.63 -15.81
C ALA A 156 -9.10 5.37 -14.47
N ILE A 157 -8.50 6.56 -14.49
CA ILE A 157 -8.44 7.45 -13.32
C ILE A 157 -9.58 8.46 -13.47
N LEU A 158 -10.62 8.34 -12.65
CA LEU A 158 -11.75 9.25 -12.63
C LEU A 158 -11.53 10.33 -11.58
N ARG A 159 -11.34 11.58 -12.03
CA ARG A 159 -11.17 12.72 -11.13
C ARG A 159 -12.47 12.96 -10.36
N ARG A 160 -12.39 12.94 -9.03
CA ARG A 160 -13.59 13.00 -8.20
C ARG A 160 -14.28 14.37 -8.18
N SER A 161 -13.57 15.45 -8.46
CA SER A 161 -14.13 16.81 -8.43
C SER A 161 -15.12 17.08 -9.56
N ASP A 162 -14.87 16.56 -10.76
CA ASP A 162 -15.66 16.85 -11.97
C ASP A 162 -16.07 15.61 -12.77
N GLY A 163 -15.64 14.41 -12.36
CA GLY A 163 -15.99 13.16 -13.05
C GLY A 163 -15.30 12.98 -14.40
N ARG A 164 -14.23 13.74 -14.70
CA ARG A 164 -13.47 13.56 -15.94
C ARG A 164 -12.44 12.45 -15.83
N VAL A 165 -12.16 11.79 -16.96
CA VAL A 165 -11.06 10.81 -17.04
C VAL A 165 -9.74 11.52 -17.19
N VAL A 166 -8.82 11.26 -16.25
CA VAL A 166 -7.44 11.72 -16.28
C VAL A 166 -6.60 10.71 -17.09
N PRO A 167 -5.88 11.14 -18.13
CA PRO A 167 -5.03 10.24 -18.89
C PRO A 167 -3.89 9.67 -18.04
N ALA A 168 -3.59 8.40 -18.29
CA ALA A 168 -2.39 7.71 -17.83
C ALA A 168 -1.68 7.08 -19.05
N THR A 169 -1.45 7.92 -20.07
CA THR A 169 -0.98 7.49 -21.39
C THR A 169 0.41 6.88 -21.29
N ARG A 170 0.54 5.62 -21.70
CA ARG A 170 1.76 4.81 -21.64
C ARG A 170 1.78 3.77 -22.77
N PRO A 171 2.94 3.17 -23.07
CA PRO A 171 3.01 2.04 -23.99
C PRO A 171 2.07 0.91 -23.58
N ILE A 172 1.34 0.35 -24.55
CA ILE A 172 0.33 -0.67 -24.35
C ILE A 172 1.02 -2.03 -24.19
N GLY A 173 0.74 -2.73 -23.09
CA GLY A 173 1.30 -4.05 -22.82
C GLY A 173 0.61 -5.16 -23.61
N LEU A 174 1.30 -5.75 -24.58
CA LEU A 174 0.82 -6.90 -25.37
C LEU A 174 1.52 -8.18 -24.92
N LYS A 175 0.79 -9.30 -24.99
CA LYS A 175 1.30 -10.62 -24.58
C LYS A 175 1.05 -11.70 -25.62
N ASP A 176 2.00 -12.61 -25.75
CA ASP A 176 1.93 -13.82 -26.57
C ASP A 176 1.37 -13.52 -27.97
N ALA A 177 0.31 -14.23 -28.40
CA ALA A 177 -0.31 -14.08 -29.71
C ALA A 177 -0.83 -12.66 -30.00
N SER A 178 -1.10 -11.84 -28.97
CA SER A 178 -1.58 -10.46 -29.19
C SER A 178 -0.54 -9.57 -29.86
N ILE A 179 0.75 -9.92 -29.76
CA ILE A 179 1.84 -9.19 -30.42
C ILE A 179 1.70 -9.32 -31.93
N ASP A 180 1.59 -10.56 -32.42
CA ASP A 180 1.46 -10.85 -33.86
C ASP A 180 0.14 -10.33 -34.42
N VAL A 181 -0.94 -10.45 -33.65
CA VAL A 181 -2.27 -9.94 -34.04
C VAL A 181 -2.23 -8.43 -34.30
N ILE A 182 -1.62 -7.64 -33.40
CA ILE A 182 -1.51 -6.19 -33.61
C ILE A 182 -0.56 -5.84 -34.76
N GLN A 183 0.55 -6.57 -34.90
CA GLN A 183 1.48 -6.35 -36.01
C GLN A 183 0.83 -6.60 -37.38
N GLN A 184 -0.11 -7.55 -37.48
CA GLN A 184 -0.88 -7.81 -38.70
C GLN A 184 -1.99 -6.78 -38.91
N PHE A 185 -2.72 -6.42 -37.85
CA PHE A 185 -3.84 -5.48 -37.89
C PHE A 185 -3.42 -4.03 -38.20
N ALA A 186 -2.28 -3.61 -37.63
CA ALA A 186 -1.70 -2.28 -37.77
C ALA A 186 -0.18 -2.42 -38.07
N PRO A 187 0.21 -2.70 -39.33
CA PRO A 187 1.62 -2.86 -39.70
C PRO A 187 2.50 -1.63 -39.41
N GLU A 188 1.90 -0.45 -39.31
CA GLU A 188 2.55 0.81 -38.92
C GLU A 188 2.78 0.96 -37.42
N ALA A 189 2.23 0.06 -36.60
CA ALA A 189 2.43 0.07 -35.16
C ALA A 189 3.90 -0.13 -34.78
N VAL A 190 4.41 0.73 -33.91
CA VAL A 190 5.78 0.63 -33.42
C VAL A 190 5.77 -0.23 -32.15
N LEU A 191 6.19 -1.49 -32.29
CA LEU A 191 6.40 -2.41 -31.18
C LEU A 191 7.84 -2.33 -30.68
N GLY A 192 8.02 -2.30 -29.36
CA GLY A 192 9.31 -2.49 -28.72
C GLY A 192 9.80 -3.94 -28.77
N PRO A 193 10.96 -4.24 -28.16
CA PRO A 193 11.48 -5.59 -28.07
C PRO A 193 10.48 -6.57 -27.44
N SER A 194 10.65 -7.87 -27.71
CA SER A 194 9.89 -8.93 -27.06
C SER A 194 10.71 -9.58 -25.95
N TRP A 195 10.10 -9.74 -24.78
CA TRP A 195 10.72 -10.32 -23.59
C TRP A 195 10.08 -11.67 -23.24
N PRO A 196 10.70 -12.80 -23.62
CA PRO A 196 10.21 -14.13 -23.23
C PRO A 196 10.52 -14.46 -21.76
N GLY A 197 9.83 -15.45 -21.21
CA GLY A 197 10.11 -15.97 -19.86
C GLY A 197 9.55 -15.13 -18.72
N THR A 198 8.58 -14.24 -18.99
CA THR A 198 7.82 -13.58 -17.93
C THR A 198 6.74 -14.51 -17.37
N VAL A 199 6.20 -14.20 -16.19
CA VAL A 199 5.05 -14.92 -15.61
C VAL A 199 3.81 -14.87 -16.52
N LYS A 200 3.71 -13.85 -17.39
CA LYS A 200 2.60 -13.64 -18.33
C LYS A 200 2.90 -14.11 -19.75
N GLY A 201 3.95 -14.91 -19.95
CA GLY A 201 4.40 -15.34 -21.28
C GLY A 201 5.43 -14.40 -21.90
N THR A 202 5.37 -14.22 -23.22
CA THR A 202 6.19 -13.21 -23.92
C THR A 202 5.47 -11.87 -23.88
N VAL A 203 6.17 -10.81 -23.45
CA VAL A 203 5.61 -9.45 -23.39
C VAL A 203 6.30 -8.56 -24.41
N ALA A 204 5.56 -7.67 -25.07
CA ALA A 204 6.07 -6.55 -25.85
C ALA A 204 5.21 -5.30 -25.58
N HIS A 205 5.71 -4.12 -25.93
CA HIS A 205 5.00 -2.87 -25.69
C HIS A 205 4.76 -2.12 -27.00
N CYS A 206 3.52 -1.75 -27.26
CA CYS A 206 3.13 -0.93 -28.41
C CYS A 206 3.17 0.55 -28.01
N LEU A 207 3.91 1.37 -28.76
CA LEU A 207 4.05 2.79 -28.44
C LEU A 207 2.73 3.54 -28.70
N PRO A 208 2.37 4.52 -27.85
CA PRO A 208 1.24 5.40 -28.13
C PRO A 208 1.50 6.24 -29.38
N SER A 209 0.43 6.66 -30.06
CA SER A 209 0.54 7.61 -31.16
C SER A 209 1.13 8.94 -30.68
N PRO A 210 1.87 9.69 -31.53
CA PRO A 210 2.40 11.01 -31.16
C PRO A 210 1.33 11.97 -30.65
N GLU A 211 0.10 11.82 -31.15
CA GLU A 211 -1.04 12.60 -30.71
C GLU A 211 -1.50 12.29 -29.29
N SER A 212 -1.52 11.01 -28.92
CA SER A 212 -1.84 10.57 -27.57
C SER A 212 -0.82 11.11 -26.57
N ILE A 213 0.47 11.13 -26.94
CA ILE A 213 1.55 11.68 -26.10
C ILE A 213 1.41 13.21 -25.98
N ARG A 214 1.18 13.91 -27.09
CA ARG A 214 1.05 15.38 -27.12
C ARG A 214 -0.10 15.86 -26.22
N ARG A 215 -1.21 15.12 -26.23
CA ARG A 215 -2.43 15.44 -25.48
C ARG A 215 -2.54 14.66 -24.16
N ALA A 216 -1.44 14.11 -23.63
CA ALA A 216 -1.45 13.30 -22.40
C ALA A 216 -1.85 14.08 -21.12
N GLY A 217 -1.87 15.41 -21.17
CA GLY A 217 -2.38 16.26 -20.09
C GLY A 217 -3.87 16.61 -20.20
N GLU A 218 -4.54 16.24 -21.30
CA GLU A 218 -5.92 16.64 -21.57
C GLU A 218 -6.92 15.57 -21.11
N THR A 219 -7.70 15.92 -20.10
CA THR A 219 -8.81 15.09 -19.61
C THR A 219 -9.90 14.87 -20.67
N ALA A 220 -10.72 13.83 -20.49
CA ALA A 220 -11.86 13.52 -21.36
C ALA A 220 -13.14 13.31 -20.57
N GLN A 221 -14.28 13.63 -21.19
CA GLN A 221 -15.60 13.41 -20.61
C GLN A 221 -15.99 11.93 -20.79
N PRO A 222 -16.29 11.17 -19.73
CA PRO A 222 -16.88 9.85 -19.90
C PRO A 222 -18.19 9.92 -20.68
N ARG A 223 -18.32 9.07 -21.71
CA ARG A 223 -19.57 8.97 -22.50
C ARG A 223 -20.02 7.53 -22.72
N TRP A 224 -19.09 6.58 -22.73
CA TRP A 224 -19.39 5.18 -22.99
C TRP A 224 -18.69 4.26 -22.02
N LEU A 225 -19.43 3.27 -21.53
CA LEU A 225 -18.91 2.20 -20.68
C LEU A 225 -19.19 0.87 -21.38
N MET A 226 -18.14 0.22 -21.86
CA MET A 226 -18.25 -0.97 -22.71
C MET A 226 -17.49 -2.14 -22.08
N PHE A 227 -18.14 -3.30 -21.99
CA PHE A 227 -17.54 -4.50 -21.42
C PHE A 227 -17.16 -5.45 -22.57
N PRO A 228 -15.88 -5.48 -23.01
CA PRO A 228 -15.45 -6.35 -24.11
C PRO A 228 -15.30 -7.80 -23.65
N ALA A 229 -15.83 -8.72 -24.47
CA ALA A 229 -15.78 -10.16 -24.26
C ALA A 229 -15.33 -10.87 -25.54
N TYR A 230 -14.05 -11.20 -25.63
CA TYR A 230 -13.54 -12.03 -26.72
C TYR A 230 -14.06 -13.46 -26.62
N ARG A 231 -14.70 -13.95 -27.68
CA ARG A 231 -15.16 -15.34 -27.81
C ARG A 231 -14.78 -15.86 -29.19
N HIS A 232 -13.93 -16.88 -29.23
CA HIS A 232 -13.45 -17.45 -30.49
C HIS A 232 -14.62 -17.92 -31.37
N GLY A 233 -14.69 -17.41 -32.61
CA GLY A 233 -15.72 -17.74 -33.60
C GLY A 233 -17.11 -17.15 -33.32
N ALA A 234 -17.26 -16.26 -32.34
CA ALA A 234 -18.52 -15.56 -32.11
C ALA A 234 -18.71 -14.40 -33.10
N GLU A 235 -19.95 -14.17 -33.54
CA GLU A 235 -20.29 -12.97 -34.29
C GLU A 235 -20.09 -11.71 -33.43
N THR A 236 -19.72 -10.62 -34.08
CA THR A 236 -19.54 -9.33 -33.41
C THR A 236 -20.90 -8.72 -33.09
N GLU A 237 -21.19 -8.56 -31.80
CA GLU A 237 -22.48 -8.05 -31.32
C GLU A 237 -22.27 -7.01 -30.22
N LEU A 238 -22.98 -5.88 -30.33
CA LEU A 238 -23.00 -4.82 -29.33
C LEU A 238 -24.39 -4.75 -28.68
N THR A 239 -24.48 -5.13 -27.41
CA THR A 239 -25.75 -5.24 -26.68
C THR A 239 -25.84 -4.21 -25.55
N PRO A 240 -26.95 -3.44 -25.42
CA PRO A 240 -27.13 -2.54 -24.28
C PRO A 240 -27.21 -3.33 -22.96
N ILE A 241 -26.60 -2.78 -21.90
CA ILE A 241 -26.77 -3.31 -20.54
C ILE A 241 -27.39 -2.27 -19.62
N SER A 242 -28.10 -2.75 -18.59
CA SER A 242 -28.71 -1.85 -17.61
C SER A 242 -27.65 -1.16 -16.76
N LYS A 243 -27.93 0.09 -16.35
CA LYS A 243 -27.06 0.88 -15.47
C LYS A 243 -26.72 0.14 -14.16
N PRO A 244 -27.67 -0.53 -13.46
CA PRO A 244 -27.32 -1.29 -12.26
C PRO A 244 -26.35 -2.44 -12.52
N ARG A 245 -26.49 -3.14 -13.66
CA ARG A 245 -25.53 -4.19 -14.04
C ARG A 245 -24.17 -3.58 -14.32
N ALA A 246 -24.11 -2.51 -15.11
CA ALA A 246 -22.86 -1.81 -15.39
C ALA A 246 -22.14 -1.33 -14.11
N LEU A 247 -22.89 -0.82 -13.13
CA LEU A 247 -22.36 -0.43 -11.82
C LEU A 247 -21.70 -1.59 -11.08
N VAL A 248 -22.36 -2.74 -10.99
CA VAL A 248 -21.83 -3.93 -10.29
C VAL A 248 -20.55 -4.44 -10.96
N HIS A 249 -20.54 -4.52 -12.29
CA HIS A 249 -19.35 -4.93 -13.04
C HIS A 249 -18.19 -3.94 -12.85
N ALA A 250 -18.44 -2.64 -13.01
CA ALA A 250 -17.40 -1.63 -12.86
C ALA A 250 -16.89 -1.52 -11.40
N ALA A 251 -17.73 -1.76 -10.40
CA ALA A 251 -17.32 -1.79 -8.99
C ALA A 251 -16.38 -2.97 -8.71
N ALA A 252 -16.64 -4.14 -9.31
CA ALA A 252 -15.80 -5.32 -9.18
C ALA A 252 -14.40 -5.11 -9.80
N ASP A 253 -14.31 -4.29 -10.85
CA ASP A 253 -13.05 -3.93 -11.51
C ASP A 253 -12.38 -2.67 -10.92
N SER A 254 -12.84 -2.14 -9.78
CA SER A 254 -12.20 -0.96 -9.15
C SER A 254 -11.14 -1.33 -8.12
N PHE A 255 -9.99 -0.65 -8.17
CA PHE A 255 -8.89 -0.87 -7.23
C PHE A 255 -9.14 -0.28 -5.84
N ASN A 256 -9.84 0.86 -5.76
CA ASN A 256 -9.98 1.63 -4.51
C ASN A 256 -11.43 1.99 -4.17
N TYR A 257 -12.42 1.40 -4.85
CA TYR A 257 -13.84 1.62 -4.57
C TYR A 257 -14.19 1.42 -3.09
N SER A 258 -13.75 0.30 -2.49
CA SER A 258 -13.99 0.01 -1.07
C SER A 258 -13.23 0.96 -0.15
N VAL A 259 -12.04 1.40 -0.55
CA VAL A 259 -11.21 2.39 0.17
C VAL A 259 -11.91 3.76 0.24
N LEU A 260 -12.51 4.19 -0.86
CA LEU A 260 -13.24 5.46 -0.96
C LEU A 260 -14.64 5.40 -0.31
N GLY A 261 -15.16 4.19 -0.03
CA GLY A 261 -16.47 3.99 0.61
C GLY A 261 -17.61 4.70 -0.14
N THR A 262 -18.42 5.47 0.59
CA THR A 262 -19.56 6.23 0.04
C THR A 262 -19.16 7.17 -1.09
N GLU A 263 -17.96 7.76 -1.02
CA GLU A 263 -17.48 8.67 -2.07
C GLU A 263 -17.14 7.89 -3.35
N GLY A 264 -16.61 6.67 -3.21
CA GLY A 264 -16.37 5.75 -4.31
C GLY A 264 -17.67 5.31 -4.98
N PHE A 265 -18.68 4.94 -4.20
CA PHE A 265 -20.02 4.62 -4.69
C PHE A 265 -20.65 5.77 -5.47
N THR A 266 -20.56 6.99 -4.92
CA THR A 266 -21.13 8.18 -5.55
C THR A 266 -20.41 8.51 -6.86
N ALA A 267 -19.07 8.46 -6.88
CA ALA A 267 -18.28 8.71 -8.08
C ALA A 267 -18.57 7.67 -9.18
N LEU A 268 -18.66 6.38 -8.82
CA LEU A 268 -18.95 5.33 -9.78
C LEU A 268 -20.38 5.41 -10.32
N SER A 269 -21.35 5.77 -9.47
CA SER A 269 -22.74 5.95 -9.91
C SER A 269 -22.85 7.10 -10.92
N ARG A 270 -22.22 8.25 -10.63
CA ARG A 270 -22.15 9.37 -11.57
C ARG A 270 -21.50 8.99 -12.90
N LEU A 271 -20.45 8.17 -12.86
CA LEU A 271 -19.81 7.67 -14.07
C LEU A 271 -20.78 6.83 -14.91
N VAL A 272 -21.46 5.86 -14.28
CA VAL A 272 -22.41 4.99 -14.97
C VAL A 272 -23.58 5.80 -15.52
N ASP A 273 -24.09 6.79 -14.77
CA ASP A 273 -25.17 7.67 -15.22
C ASP A 273 -24.77 8.48 -16.46
N ALA A 274 -23.54 9.02 -16.49
CA ALA A 274 -23.01 9.78 -17.62
C ALA A 274 -22.72 8.93 -18.88
N CYS A 275 -22.59 7.60 -18.74
CA CYS A 275 -22.15 6.72 -19.82
C CYS A 275 -23.27 5.85 -20.40
N ASP A 276 -23.40 5.77 -21.72
CA ASP A 276 -24.20 4.70 -22.32
C ASP A 276 -23.45 3.37 -22.16
N CYS A 277 -24.15 2.32 -21.69
CA CYS A 277 -23.52 1.09 -21.20
C CYS A 277 -23.81 -0.10 -22.13
N TYR A 278 -22.76 -0.81 -22.55
CA TYR A 278 -22.86 -1.92 -23.52
C TYR A 278 -21.95 -3.09 -23.18
N GLU A 279 -22.31 -4.27 -23.65
CA GLU A 279 -21.46 -5.47 -23.72
C GLU A 279 -21.10 -5.72 -25.19
N LEU A 280 -19.81 -5.90 -25.49
CA LEU A 280 -19.30 -6.18 -26.83
C LEU A 280 -18.79 -7.61 -26.87
N THR A 281 -19.46 -8.50 -27.60
CA THR A 281 -18.94 -9.83 -27.92
C THR A 281 -18.29 -9.79 -29.29
N TYR A 282 -17.09 -10.36 -29.44
CA TYR A 282 -16.40 -10.38 -30.73
C TYR A 282 -15.38 -11.53 -30.84
N SER A 283 -15.07 -11.92 -32.07
CA SER A 283 -13.93 -12.80 -32.39
C SER A 283 -12.90 -12.16 -33.32
N ASP A 284 -13.32 -11.22 -34.17
CA ASP A 284 -12.46 -10.52 -35.12
C ASP A 284 -12.27 -9.05 -34.70
N LEU A 285 -11.04 -8.54 -34.79
CA LEU A 285 -10.72 -7.18 -34.36
C LEU A 285 -11.18 -6.11 -35.36
N GLU A 286 -11.15 -6.39 -36.67
CA GLU A 286 -11.55 -5.43 -37.69
C GLU A 286 -13.06 -5.22 -37.64
N ASP A 287 -13.82 -6.31 -37.50
CA ASP A 287 -15.27 -6.25 -37.30
C ASP A 287 -15.62 -5.48 -36.02
N ALA A 288 -14.96 -5.79 -34.90
CA ALA A 288 -15.20 -5.13 -33.62
C ALA A 288 -14.92 -3.61 -33.67
N VAL A 289 -13.79 -3.21 -34.27
CA VAL A 289 -13.45 -1.78 -34.40
C VAL A 289 -14.40 -1.08 -35.36
N THR A 290 -14.82 -1.72 -36.44
CA THR A 290 -15.78 -1.17 -37.40
C THR A 290 -17.13 -0.92 -36.72
N VAL A 291 -17.68 -1.92 -36.03
CA VAL A 291 -18.96 -1.80 -35.30
C VAL A 291 -18.90 -0.67 -34.27
N VAL A 292 -17.82 -0.58 -33.48
CA VAL A 292 -17.66 0.51 -32.51
C VAL A 292 -17.48 1.87 -33.18
N GLY A 293 -16.75 1.91 -34.31
CA GLY A 293 -16.53 3.12 -35.09
C GLY A 293 -17.81 3.71 -35.67
N GLU A 294 -18.66 2.87 -36.25
CA GLU A 294 -19.97 3.27 -36.81
C GLU A 294 -20.95 3.65 -35.70
N TRP A 295 -21.05 2.83 -34.65
CA TRP A 295 -21.93 3.08 -33.52
C TRP A 295 -21.65 4.42 -32.83
N THR A 296 -20.39 4.74 -32.59
CA THR A 296 -20.01 6.02 -31.94
C THR A 296 -20.30 7.25 -32.80
N GLN A 297 -20.27 7.12 -34.13
CA GLN A 297 -20.66 8.20 -35.05
C GLN A 297 -22.18 8.41 -35.07
N LEU A 298 -22.96 7.32 -35.05
CA LEU A 298 -24.43 7.39 -35.03
C LEU A 298 -24.94 8.05 -33.74
N VAL A 299 -24.40 7.66 -32.58
CA VAL A 299 -24.80 8.21 -31.27
C VAL A 299 -24.25 9.64 -31.06
N GLY A 300 -23.09 9.97 -31.63
CA GLY A 300 -22.44 11.30 -31.52
C GLY A 300 -23.19 12.46 -32.20
N SER A 301 -24.22 12.18 -33.00
CA SER A 301 -25.06 13.19 -33.67
C SER A 301 -26.11 13.85 -32.76
N THR A 302 -26.23 13.41 -31.50
CA THR A 302 -27.12 14.00 -30.48
C THR A 302 -26.28 14.62 -29.35
N GLN A 303 -25.82 15.86 -29.54
CA GLN A 303 -25.13 16.62 -28.48
C GLN A 303 -26.10 17.45 -27.63
N PRO A 304 -25.96 17.48 -26.29
CA PRO A 304 -26.43 18.58 -25.46
C PRO A 304 -25.52 19.81 -25.64
N GLU A 305 -26.12 21.00 -25.66
CA GLU A 305 -25.44 22.29 -25.84
C GLU A 305 -24.29 22.51 -24.84
N SER A 306 -23.15 22.95 -25.36
CA SER A 306 -21.97 23.31 -24.59
C SER A 306 -22.16 24.64 -23.85
N THR A 307 -21.90 24.63 -22.54
CA THR A 307 -21.71 25.87 -21.77
C THR A 307 -20.21 26.24 -21.82
N PRO A 308 -19.82 27.52 -21.93
CA PRO A 308 -18.41 27.88 -22.12
C PRO A 308 -17.57 27.54 -20.88
N GLU A 309 -16.56 26.68 -21.05
CA GLU A 309 -15.51 26.43 -20.05
C GLU A 309 -14.65 27.68 -19.88
N GLN A 310 -14.56 28.20 -18.64
CA GLN A 310 -13.52 29.15 -18.26
C GLN A 310 -12.22 28.38 -18.05
N SER A 311 -11.20 28.73 -18.83
CA SER A 311 -9.84 28.21 -18.72
C SER A 311 -9.22 28.62 -17.38
N ILE A 312 -8.98 27.64 -16.50
CA ILE A 312 -8.11 27.79 -15.33
C ILE A 312 -6.66 27.61 -15.83
N PRO A 313 -5.70 28.50 -15.49
CA PRO A 313 -4.33 28.35 -15.97
C PRO A 313 -3.69 27.10 -15.36
N ALA A 314 -2.91 26.37 -16.16
CA ALA A 314 -1.97 25.38 -15.65
C ALA A 314 -0.94 26.11 -14.76
N GLU A 315 -1.04 25.94 -13.45
CA GLU A 315 -0.01 26.43 -12.53
C GLU A 315 1.28 25.64 -12.76
N THR A 316 2.26 26.34 -13.31
CA THR A 316 3.64 25.89 -13.42
C THR A 316 4.29 26.14 -12.06
N PRO A 317 4.90 25.15 -11.38
CA PRO A 317 5.64 25.43 -10.15
C PRO A 317 6.85 26.34 -10.44
N PRO A 318 7.30 27.14 -9.46
CA PRO A 318 8.37 28.11 -9.69
C PRO A 318 9.70 27.41 -9.98
N VAL A 319 10.40 27.92 -11.00
CA VAL A 319 11.80 27.58 -11.29
C VAL A 319 12.67 28.27 -10.24
N HIS A 320 13.20 27.50 -9.28
CA HIS A 320 14.26 27.98 -8.40
C HIS A 320 15.62 27.59 -8.98
N THR A 321 16.36 28.59 -9.45
CA THR A 321 17.78 28.46 -9.80
C THR A 321 18.63 28.74 -8.56
N GLY A 322 19.36 27.73 -8.08
CA GLY A 322 20.28 27.90 -6.96
C GLY A 322 20.97 26.60 -6.56
N ALA A 323 21.85 26.07 -7.42
CA ALA A 323 22.69 24.93 -7.11
C ALA A 323 23.89 25.36 -6.25
N THR A 324 24.03 24.82 -5.04
CA THR A 324 25.33 24.67 -4.40
C THR A 324 25.89 23.30 -4.75
N GLN A 325 27.05 23.31 -5.41
CA GLN A 325 27.79 22.13 -5.84
C GLN A 325 28.29 21.33 -4.63
N GLU A 326 27.78 20.11 -4.46
CA GLU A 326 28.50 19.04 -3.77
C GLU A 326 28.78 17.87 -4.73
N SER A 327 29.96 17.30 -4.53
CA SER A 327 30.68 16.32 -5.36
C SER A 327 29.92 14.99 -5.59
N PRO A 328 30.20 14.23 -6.66
CA PRO A 328 29.43 13.06 -7.04
C PRO A 328 29.87 11.81 -6.23
N ALA A 329 29.17 11.50 -5.13
CA ALA A 329 29.19 10.15 -4.50
C ALA A 329 28.19 10.03 -3.34
N LYS A 330 26.92 9.68 -3.63
CA LYS A 330 25.99 8.86 -2.82
C LYS A 330 24.59 9.00 -3.42
N ILE A 331 24.10 7.93 -4.03
CA ILE A 331 22.70 7.84 -4.47
C ILE A 331 21.83 7.88 -3.19
N GLY A 332 20.85 8.79 -3.15
CA GLY A 332 19.84 8.89 -2.09
C GLY A 332 20.19 9.76 -0.87
N ALA A 333 19.16 10.07 -0.07
CA ALA A 333 19.29 10.85 1.16
C ALA A 333 20.17 10.14 2.20
N SER A 334 20.87 10.92 3.03
CA SER A 334 21.71 10.35 4.08
C SER A 334 20.86 9.61 5.15
N PRO A 335 21.38 8.53 5.78
CA PRO A 335 20.66 7.84 6.84
C PRO A 335 20.26 8.74 8.02
N LEU A 336 21.09 9.74 8.33
CA LEU A 336 20.79 10.73 9.37
C LEU A 336 19.60 11.58 8.97
N ARG A 337 19.55 12.04 7.71
CA ARG A 337 18.46 12.85 7.20
C ARG A 337 17.11 12.12 7.22
N ILE A 338 17.07 10.84 6.82
CA ILE A 338 15.86 10.02 6.88
C ILE A 338 15.33 9.93 8.31
N ARG A 339 16.23 9.68 9.27
CA ARG A 339 15.89 9.60 10.69
C ARG A 339 15.37 10.94 11.23
N GLU A 340 16.08 12.03 10.96
CA GLU A 340 15.72 13.37 11.43
C GLU A 340 14.35 13.80 10.88
N LEU A 341 14.10 13.59 9.59
CA LEU A 341 12.81 13.94 8.97
C LEU A 341 11.65 13.12 9.54
N LEU A 342 11.82 11.80 9.66
CA LEU A 342 10.77 10.93 10.22
C LEU A 342 10.47 11.28 11.68
N LEU A 343 11.49 11.40 12.52
CA LEU A 343 11.28 11.69 13.94
C LEU A 343 10.79 13.13 14.13
N GLY A 344 11.31 14.10 13.36
CA GLY A 344 10.83 15.47 13.35
C GLY A 344 9.35 15.55 13.00
N ALA A 345 8.93 14.94 11.89
CA ALA A 345 7.52 14.92 11.46
C ALA A 345 6.57 14.27 12.48
N LEU A 346 7.04 13.24 13.21
CA LEU A 346 6.23 12.58 14.24
C LEU A 346 6.20 13.36 15.57
N ARG A 347 7.29 14.06 15.91
CA ARG A 347 7.42 14.82 17.16
C ARG A 347 6.76 16.20 17.06
N HIS A 348 6.97 16.87 15.92
CA HIS A 348 6.55 18.23 15.60
C HIS A 348 5.81 18.26 14.25
N PRO A 349 4.61 17.65 14.16
CA PRO A 349 3.83 17.64 12.93
C PRO A 349 3.44 19.05 12.44
N GLU A 350 3.48 20.07 13.30
CA GLU A 350 3.30 21.49 12.95
C GLU A 350 4.33 22.00 11.93
N ASP A 351 5.54 21.43 11.90
CA ASP A 351 6.62 21.89 11.02
C ASP A 351 6.52 21.33 9.59
N LEU A 352 5.53 20.47 9.30
CA LEU A 352 5.35 19.86 7.97
C LEU A 352 5.21 20.90 6.84
N GLU A 353 4.59 22.05 7.11
CA GLU A 353 4.42 23.12 6.11
C GLU A 353 5.74 23.79 5.71
N GLN A 354 6.79 23.66 6.53
CA GLN A 354 8.09 24.30 6.32
C GLN A 354 9.06 23.42 5.51
N LEU A 355 8.70 22.14 5.27
CA LEU A 355 9.54 21.21 4.55
C LEU A 355 9.69 21.59 3.08
N SER A 356 10.92 21.56 2.59
CA SER A 356 11.24 21.72 1.17
C SER A 356 10.71 20.53 0.34
N PRO A 357 10.57 20.69 -0.99
CA PRO A 357 10.14 19.60 -1.88
C PRO A 357 11.01 18.33 -1.76
N ALA A 358 12.33 18.48 -1.60
CA ALA A 358 13.26 17.37 -1.42
C ALA A 358 13.09 16.65 -0.07
N GLU A 359 12.74 17.37 0.99
CA GLU A 359 12.42 16.76 2.28
C GLU A 359 11.10 16.00 2.23
N TRP A 360 10.09 16.55 1.54
CA TRP A 360 8.82 15.87 1.30
C TRP A 360 8.99 14.56 0.52
N ASP A 361 9.83 14.57 -0.53
CA ASP A 361 10.17 13.39 -1.31
C ASP A 361 10.74 12.24 -0.44
N VAL A 362 11.61 12.58 0.51
CA VAL A 362 12.20 11.61 1.44
C VAL A 362 11.19 11.17 2.50
N LEU A 363 10.47 12.14 3.11
CA LEU A 363 9.53 11.88 4.20
C LEU A 363 8.39 10.96 3.77
N LEU A 364 7.77 11.19 2.60
CA LEU A 364 6.67 10.35 2.12
C LEU A 364 7.11 8.89 1.95
N ARG A 365 8.26 8.65 1.30
CA ARG A 365 8.81 7.30 1.10
C ARG A 365 9.17 6.65 2.43
N ALA A 366 9.81 7.39 3.33
CA ALA A 366 10.18 6.90 4.65
C ALA A 366 8.94 6.54 5.50
N ALA A 367 7.89 7.38 5.46
CA ALA A 367 6.63 7.16 6.17
C ALA A 367 5.85 5.98 5.58
N ARG A 368 5.90 5.75 4.26
CA ARG A 368 5.37 4.54 3.62
C ARG A 368 6.10 3.29 4.10
N VAL A 369 7.43 3.27 4.07
CA VAL A 369 8.23 2.09 4.50
C VAL A 369 7.99 1.76 5.97
N THR A 370 7.79 2.77 6.81
CA THR A 370 7.57 2.61 8.25
C THR A 370 6.09 2.46 8.63
N SER A 371 5.17 2.46 7.66
CA SER A 371 3.71 2.36 7.88
C SER A 371 3.12 3.46 8.76
N LEU A 372 3.66 4.68 8.64
CA LEU A 372 3.28 5.86 9.43
C LEU A 372 2.64 6.98 8.59
N LEU A 373 2.54 6.82 7.27
CA LEU A 373 1.98 7.84 6.38
C LEU A 373 0.54 8.22 6.74
N SER A 374 -0.32 7.24 7.04
CA SER A 374 -1.72 7.49 7.41
C SER A 374 -1.86 8.17 8.77
N SER A 375 -1.05 7.79 9.77
CA SER A 375 -0.99 8.48 11.06
C SER A 375 -0.55 9.93 10.91
N LEU A 376 0.48 10.18 10.08
CA LEU A 376 0.95 11.53 9.79
C LEU A 376 -0.13 12.36 9.07
N ALA A 377 -0.81 11.78 8.10
CA ALA A 377 -1.87 12.44 7.35
C ALA A 377 -3.08 12.81 8.22
N VAL A 378 -3.52 11.91 9.10
CA VAL A 378 -4.58 12.21 10.06
C VAL A 378 -4.14 13.32 11.01
N ARG A 379 -2.91 13.28 11.51
CA ARG A 379 -2.40 14.32 12.40
C ARG A 379 -2.29 15.69 11.72
N ALA A 380 -1.80 15.73 10.48
CA ALA A 380 -1.76 16.95 9.68
C ALA A 380 -3.17 17.52 9.43
N ALA A 381 -4.18 16.66 9.26
CA ALA A 381 -5.57 17.09 9.11
C ALA A 381 -6.15 17.65 10.41
N GLU A 382 -5.89 17.01 11.56
CA GLU A 382 -6.31 17.51 12.88
C GLU A 382 -5.70 18.88 13.22
N LEU A 383 -4.52 19.17 12.67
CA LEU A 383 -3.83 20.46 12.81
C LEU A 383 -4.16 21.45 11.67
N GLU A 384 -5.11 21.12 10.80
CA GLU A 384 -5.53 21.96 9.67
C GLU A 384 -4.38 22.35 8.72
N LEU A 385 -3.39 21.47 8.56
CA LEU A 385 -2.19 21.72 7.75
C LEU A 385 -2.33 21.29 6.29
N LEU A 386 -3.30 20.43 5.94
CA LEU A 386 -3.38 19.83 4.59
C LEU A 386 -3.39 20.88 3.47
N GLU A 387 -4.13 21.98 3.62
CA GLU A 387 -4.19 23.06 2.62
C GLU A 387 -2.92 23.88 2.52
N LYS A 388 -2.05 23.83 3.54
CA LYS A 388 -0.76 24.51 3.57
C LYS A 388 0.38 23.66 3.00
N ILE A 389 0.17 22.35 2.89
CA ILE A 389 1.13 21.42 2.31
C ILE A 389 1.17 21.61 0.78
N PRO A 390 2.35 21.61 0.12
CA PRO A 390 2.45 21.82 -1.32
C PRO A 390 1.63 20.83 -2.16
N ALA A 391 1.23 21.24 -3.37
CA ALA A 391 0.35 20.47 -4.26
C ALA A 391 0.87 19.09 -4.68
N GLY A 392 2.19 18.86 -4.65
CA GLY A 392 2.80 17.55 -4.89
C GLY A 392 2.53 16.55 -3.75
N PRO A 393 3.03 16.79 -2.52
CA PRO A 393 2.82 15.88 -1.38
C PRO A 393 1.38 15.81 -0.84
N ARG A 394 0.57 16.87 -0.99
CA ARG A 394 -0.78 16.95 -0.40
C ARG A 394 -1.71 15.78 -0.80
N PRO A 395 -1.89 15.43 -2.09
CA PRO A 395 -2.73 14.30 -2.49
C PRO A 395 -2.36 12.96 -1.83
N HIS A 396 -1.07 12.72 -1.58
CA HIS A 396 -0.61 11.50 -0.91
C HIS A 396 -1.09 11.42 0.54
N LEU A 397 -1.13 12.56 1.25
CA LEU A 397 -1.64 12.62 2.62
C LEU A 397 -3.16 12.54 2.64
N GLU A 398 -3.87 13.29 1.79
CA GLU A 398 -5.34 13.22 1.70
C GLU A 398 -5.84 11.80 1.47
N ALA A 399 -5.16 11.09 0.58
CA ALA A 399 -5.55 9.74 0.28
C ALA A 399 -5.08 8.75 1.37
N ALA A 400 -3.91 8.93 2.00
CA ALA A 400 -3.50 8.15 3.16
C ALA A 400 -4.45 8.34 4.36
N ARG A 401 -5.04 9.52 4.52
CA ARG A 401 -6.12 9.81 5.48
C ARG A 401 -7.40 9.07 5.11
N THR A 402 -7.76 9.03 3.83
CA THR A 402 -8.93 8.28 3.35
C THR A 402 -8.79 6.78 3.66
N VAL A 403 -7.60 6.21 3.40
CA VAL A 403 -7.27 4.84 3.79
C VAL A 403 -7.44 4.63 5.30
N ALA A 404 -6.92 5.52 6.12
CA ALA A 404 -7.07 5.43 7.58
C ALA A 404 -8.54 5.40 8.03
N ILE A 405 -9.35 6.34 7.54
CA ILE A 405 -10.78 6.42 7.88
C ILE A 405 -11.51 5.13 7.48
N GLN A 406 -11.18 4.56 6.32
CA GLN A 406 -11.80 3.33 5.88
C GLN A 406 -11.34 2.11 6.69
N HIS A 407 -10.06 2.00 7.02
CA HIS A 407 -9.55 0.92 7.86
C HIS A 407 -10.15 0.94 9.26
N GLU A 408 -10.36 2.14 9.84
CA GLU A 408 -11.09 2.31 11.10
C GLU A 408 -12.53 1.79 10.99
N ARG A 409 -13.27 2.17 9.93
CA ARG A 409 -14.63 1.67 9.69
C ARG A 409 -14.69 0.15 9.52
N ILE A 410 -13.75 -0.43 8.78
CA ILE A 410 -13.67 -1.89 8.59
C ILE A 410 -13.39 -2.57 9.93
N ALA A 411 -12.43 -2.08 10.71
CA ALA A 411 -12.09 -2.65 12.01
C ALA A 411 -13.30 -2.63 12.96
N LEU A 412 -13.99 -1.50 13.09
CA LEU A 412 -15.19 -1.37 13.92
C LEU A 412 -16.35 -2.24 13.44
N TRP A 413 -16.53 -2.37 12.11
CA TRP A 413 -17.52 -3.28 11.56
C TRP A 413 -17.22 -4.73 11.90
N GLU A 414 -15.95 -5.16 11.76
CA GLU A 414 -15.54 -6.52 12.11
C GLU A 414 -15.66 -6.80 13.61
N VAL A 415 -15.35 -5.83 14.48
CA VAL A 415 -15.63 -5.93 15.93
C VAL A 415 -17.11 -6.24 16.16
N LYS A 416 -18.04 -5.49 15.54
CA LYS A 416 -19.47 -5.74 15.65
C LYS A 416 -19.93 -7.04 14.95
N ARG A 417 -19.08 -7.71 14.18
CA ARG A 417 -19.33 -9.08 13.68
C ARG A 417 -18.83 -10.12 14.68
N VAL A 418 -17.67 -9.91 15.29
CA VAL A 418 -17.13 -10.77 16.35
C VAL A 418 -18.08 -10.79 17.55
N GLU A 419 -18.58 -9.63 17.97
CA GLU A 419 -19.57 -9.54 19.06
C GLU A 419 -20.80 -10.40 18.79
N ARG A 420 -21.35 -10.31 17.59
CA ARG A 420 -22.53 -11.09 17.21
C ARG A 420 -22.27 -12.59 17.18
N ALA A 421 -21.06 -13.01 16.82
CA ALA A 421 -20.68 -14.42 16.81
C ALA A 421 -20.53 -14.99 18.22
N LEU A 422 -20.16 -14.15 19.21
CA LEU A 422 -19.82 -14.61 20.56
C LEU A 422 -20.83 -14.22 21.65
N VAL A 423 -21.85 -13.42 21.34
CA VAL A 423 -22.80 -12.89 22.34
C VAL A 423 -23.49 -13.98 23.17
N GLU A 424 -23.75 -15.16 22.59
CA GLU A 424 -24.42 -16.27 23.28
C GLU A 424 -23.47 -17.10 24.16
N MET A 425 -22.15 -16.89 24.08
CA MET A 425 -21.17 -17.72 24.79
C MET A 425 -20.96 -17.34 26.26
N GLU A 426 -21.56 -16.24 26.74
CA GLU A 426 -21.46 -15.74 28.13
C GLU A 426 -20.02 -15.82 28.69
N THR A 427 -19.03 -15.51 27.85
CA THR A 427 -17.59 -15.59 28.18
C THR A 427 -16.93 -14.23 27.93
N PRO A 428 -16.00 -13.79 28.80
CA PRO A 428 -15.29 -12.53 28.57
C PRO A 428 -14.44 -12.61 27.30
N VAL A 429 -14.58 -11.60 26.45
CA VAL A 429 -13.84 -11.44 25.20
C VAL A 429 -13.08 -10.12 25.29
N VAL A 430 -11.75 -10.20 25.32
CA VAL A 430 -10.91 -8.99 25.41
C VAL A 430 -10.37 -8.66 24.03
N PHE A 431 -10.78 -7.53 23.46
CA PHE A 431 -10.17 -7.03 22.22
C PHE A 431 -8.74 -6.57 22.50
N LEU A 432 -7.86 -6.84 21.53
CA LEU A 432 -6.43 -6.52 21.60
C LEU A 432 -5.99 -5.61 20.43
N LYS A 433 -4.74 -5.12 20.55
CA LYS A 433 -4.03 -4.29 19.55
C LYS A 433 -4.91 -3.15 19.00
N GLY A 434 -4.93 -2.98 17.68
CA GLY A 434 -5.53 -1.83 17.01
C GLY A 434 -7.02 -1.68 17.28
N ALA A 435 -7.76 -2.78 17.26
CA ALA A 435 -9.18 -2.78 17.56
C ALA A 435 -9.42 -2.30 18.99
N ALA A 436 -8.65 -2.80 19.96
CA ALA A 436 -8.75 -2.35 21.35
C ALA A 436 -8.48 -0.85 21.51
N TYR A 437 -7.48 -0.30 20.80
CA TYR A 437 -7.15 1.12 20.91
C TYR A 437 -8.29 1.99 20.39
N LEU A 438 -8.94 1.58 19.29
CA LEU A 438 -10.12 2.27 18.75
C LEU A 438 -11.30 2.22 19.73
N LEU A 439 -11.59 1.04 20.28
CA LEU A 439 -12.69 0.84 21.22
C LEU A 439 -12.48 1.60 22.54
N ALA A 440 -11.24 1.68 23.00
CA ALA A 440 -10.85 2.49 24.16
C ALA A 440 -10.83 4.00 23.88
N GLY A 441 -11.16 4.44 22.65
CA GLY A 441 -11.20 5.86 22.28
C GLY A 441 -9.82 6.53 22.22
N CYS A 442 -8.74 5.75 22.13
CA CYS A 442 -7.37 6.27 22.18
C CYS A 442 -7.08 7.17 20.98
N ARG A 443 -6.71 8.43 21.22
CA ARG A 443 -6.50 9.42 20.14
C ARG A 443 -5.31 9.05 19.24
N PHE A 444 -4.25 8.48 19.80
CA PHE A 444 -3.06 8.08 19.04
C PHE A 444 -3.34 6.96 18.02
N SER A 445 -4.43 6.21 18.21
CA SER A 445 -4.82 5.12 17.31
C SER A 445 -5.46 5.60 16.01
N ARG A 446 -5.90 6.86 15.97
CA ARG A 446 -6.44 7.48 14.75
C ARG A 446 -5.35 7.51 13.68
N GLY A 447 -5.71 7.07 12.48
CA GLY A 447 -4.75 6.97 11.38
C GLY A 447 -3.94 5.67 11.34
N ARG A 448 -4.02 4.82 12.37
CA ARG A 448 -3.38 3.51 12.39
C ARG A 448 -4.11 2.58 11.41
N VAL A 449 -3.38 2.08 10.42
CA VAL A 449 -3.91 1.06 9.49
C VAL A 449 -4.00 -0.27 10.22
N ILE A 450 -5.23 -0.70 10.50
CA ILE A 450 -5.55 -1.98 11.16
C ILE A 450 -5.89 -3.01 10.10
N THR A 451 -5.22 -4.16 10.15
CA THR A 451 -5.32 -5.24 9.14
C THR A 451 -6.08 -6.46 9.64
N ASP A 452 -6.19 -6.59 10.95
CA ASP A 452 -6.59 -7.76 11.70
C ASP A 452 -7.32 -7.31 12.97
N VAL A 453 -8.35 -8.05 13.34
CA VAL A 453 -8.97 -7.94 14.67
C VAL A 453 -8.35 -9.02 15.54
N ASP A 454 -7.75 -8.61 16.65
CA ASP A 454 -7.21 -9.53 17.66
C ASP A 454 -8.16 -9.60 18.86
N ILE A 455 -8.45 -10.81 19.32
CA ILE A 455 -9.20 -11.03 20.56
C ILE A 455 -8.47 -12.01 21.47
N LEU A 456 -8.70 -11.91 22.77
CA LEU A 456 -8.23 -12.84 23.78
C LEU A 456 -9.44 -13.52 24.44
N LEU A 457 -9.41 -14.85 24.46
CA LEU A 457 -10.46 -15.70 25.03
C LEU A 457 -9.88 -16.67 26.08
N PRO A 458 -10.66 -17.03 27.11
CA PRO A 458 -10.26 -18.10 28.01
C PRO A 458 -10.05 -19.40 27.24
N ARG A 459 -8.95 -20.10 27.53
CA ARG A 459 -8.50 -21.25 26.74
C ARG A 459 -9.56 -22.35 26.63
N GLN A 460 -10.33 -22.57 27.70
CA GLN A 460 -11.40 -23.56 27.75
C GLN A 460 -12.55 -23.26 26.77
N ASN A 461 -12.68 -22.03 26.29
CA ASN A 461 -13.73 -21.60 25.36
C ASN A 461 -13.30 -21.60 23.89
N LEU A 462 -12.03 -21.88 23.57
CA LEU A 462 -11.51 -21.76 22.20
C LEU A 462 -12.25 -22.64 21.18
N ALA A 463 -12.51 -23.92 21.53
CA ALA A 463 -13.15 -24.85 20.61
C ALA A 463 -14.59 -24.41 20.26
N ALA A 464 -15.34 -23.95 21.27
CA ALA A 464 -16.68 -23.42 21.07
C ALA A 464 -16.67 -22.10 20.27
N ALA A 465 -15.71 -21.21 20.53
CA ALA A 465 -15.57 -19.96 19.79
C ALA A 465 -15.22 -20.20 18.32
N GLU A 466 -14.32 -21.15 18.04
CA GLU A 466 -13.95 -21.53 16.67
C GLU A 466 -15.13 -22.12 15.89
N GLU A 467 -15.99 -22.90 16.55
CA GLU A 467 -17.25 -23.39 15.97
C GLU A 467 -18.20 -22.24 15.62
N GLN A 468 -18.43 -21.31 16.56
CA GLN A 468 -19.24 -20.12 16.31
C GLN A 468 -18.68 -19.28 15.16
N PHE A 469 -17.36 -19.04 15.15
CA PHE A 469 -16.72 -18.31 14.06
C PHE A 469 -16.91 -18.99 12.71
N ARG A 470 -16.83 -20.31 12.64
CA ARG A 470 -17.08 -21.09 11.43
C ARG A 470 -18.52 -20.90 10.93
N ASP A 471 -19.50 -20.97 11.82
CA ASP A 471 -20.91 -20.77 11.48
C ASP A 471 -21.20 -19.35 10.97
N TRP A 472 -20.43 -18.37 11.47
CA TRP A 472 -20.47 -16.98 11.02
C TRP A 472 -19.53 -16.66 9.84
N GLY A 473 -18.86 -17.67 9.27
CA GLY A 473 -18.10 -17.56 8.03
C GLY A 473 -16.61 -17.24 8.17
N TRP A 474 -16.03 -17.30 9.36
CA TRP A 474 -14.59 -17.26 9.58
C TRP A 474 -14.01 -18.67 9.54
N ILE A 475 -13.05 -18.89 8.64
CA ILE A 475 -12.50 -20.22 8.39
C ILE A 475 -10.98 -20.09 8.45
N ALA A 476 -10.32 -21.05 9.09
CA ALA A 476 -8.87 -21.19 8.99
C ALA A 476 -8.49 -21.59 7.54
N ASP A 477 -7.36 -21.11 7.05
CA ASP A 477 -6.80 -21.63 5.79
C ASP A 477 -6.54 -23.15 5.95
N GLU A 478 -6.58 -23.92 4.85
CA GLU A 478 -6.23 -25.36 4.87
C GLU A 478 -4.76 -25.53 5.29
N GLU A 479 -4.53 -25.69 6.59
CA GLU A 479 -3.22 -25.97 7.18
C GLU A 479 -2.98 -27.49 7.27
N SER A 480 -1.71 -27.91 7.24
CA SER A 480 -1.40 -29.33 7.44
C SER A 480 -1.75 -29.74 8.89
N PRO A 481 -2.10 -31.01 9.17
CA PRO A 481 -2.40 -31.46 10.53
C PRO A 481 -1.27 -31.18 11.55
N LEU A 482 -0.02 -31.10 11.09
CA LEU A 482 1.13 -30.74 11.91
C LEU A 482 1.14 -29.25 12.32
N ASP A 483 0.63 -28.38 11.45
CA ASP A 483 0.55 -26.93 11.68
C ASP A 483 -0.56 -26.61 12.68
N GLU A 484 -1.71 -27.27 12.55
CA GLU A 484 -2.81 -27.11 13.48
C GLU A 484 -2.42 -27.53 14.91
N GLN A 485 -1.76 -28.69 15.06
CA GLN A 485 -1.23 -29.13 16.35
C GLN A 485 -0.19 -28.14 16.89
N TYR A 486 0.65 -27.58 16.02
CA TYR A 486 1.67 -26.61 16.40
C TYR A 486 1.06 -25.31 16.97
N TYR A 487 0.03 -24.75 16.32
CA TYR A 487 -0.69 -23.58 16.85
C TYR A 487 -1.31 -23.88 18.21
N ARG A 488 -2.07 -24.98 18.31
CA ARG A 488 -2.88 -25.30 19.51
C ARG A 488 -2.03 -25.67 20.74
N GLU A 489 -0.87 -26.30 20.53
CA GLU A 489 -0.02 -26.74 21.64
C GLU A 489 1.02 -25.70 22.06
N TRP A 490 1.64 -24.99 21.09
CA TRP A 490 2.90 -24.26 21.30
C TRP A 490 2.79 -22.74 21.12
N LEU A 491 1.81 -22.24 20.35
CA LEU A 491 1.59 -20.81 20.14
C LEU A 491 0.61 -20.22 21.17
N HIS A 492 0.35 -18.92 21.01
CA HIS A 492 -0.51 -18.12 21.88
C HIS A 492 -1.88 -17.83 21.28
N GLU A 493 -2.08 -18.24 20.03
CA GLU A 493 -3.23 -17.98 19.19
C GLU A 493 -3.59 -19.24 18.39
N LEU A 494 -4.86 -19.33 17.98
CA LEU A 494 -5.31 -20.29 16.97
C LEU A 494 -4.71 -19.94 15.60
N PRO A 495 -4.76 -20.87 14.61
CA PRO A 495 -4.54 -20.51 13.22
C PRO A 495 -5.42 -19.31 12.83
N PRO A 496 -4.90 -18.35 12.03
CA PRO A 496 -5.69 -17.19 11.59
C PRO A 496 -6.99 -17.60 10.96
N LEU A 497 -8.05 -16.89 11.32
CA LEU A 497 -9.34 -17.07 10.67
C LEU A 497 -9.54 -15.96 9.65
N THR A 498 -9.92 -16.32 8.43
CA THR A 498 -10.29 -15.38 7.39
C THR A 498 -11.78 -15.51 7.08
N HIS A 499 -12.50 -14.38 7.01
CA HIS A 499 -13.90 -14.44 6.62
C HIS A 499 -14.06 -14.69 5.12
N PHE A 500 -14.71 -15.80 4.71
CA PHE A 500 -14.68 -16.27 3.31
C PHE A 500 -15.20 -15.27 2.27
N ARG A 501 -16.14 -14.37 2.63
CA ARG A 501 -16.63 -13.31 1.71
C ARG A 501 -15.93 -11.97 1.87
N ARG A 502 -15.46 -11.65 3.09
CA ARG A 502 -15.00 -10.29 3.43
C ARG A 502 -13.48 -10.19 3.34
N GLY A 503 -12.78 -11.31 3.42
CA GLY A 503 -11.31 -11.37 3.39
C GLY A 503 -10.64 -10.77 4.64
N THR A 504 -11.43 -10.41 5.66
CA THR A 504 -10.94 -9.85 6.92
C THR A 504 -10.34 -10.94 7.79
N SER A 505 -9.22 -10.62 8.44
CA SER A 505 -8.48 -11.54 9.32
C SER A 505 -8.90 -11.33 10.77
N LEU A 506 -9.04 -12.44 11.49
CA LEU A 506 -9.33 -12.51 12.92
C LEU A 506 -8.30 -13.44 13.58
N ASP A 507 -7.54 -12.90 14.52
CA ASP A 507 -6.59 -13.67 15.32
C ASP A 507 -7.18 -13.89 16.73
N VAL A 508 -7.34 -15.17 17.09
CA VAL A 508 -7.95 -15.59 18.36
C VAL A 508 -6.86 -16.07 19.31
N HIS A 509 -6.51 -15.22 20.28
CA HIS A 509 -5.51 -15.44 21.30
C HIS A 509 -6.11 -16.13 22.52
N HIS A 510 -5.29 -16.89 23.24
CA HIS A 510 -5.60 -17.42 24.58
C HIS A 510 -4.53 -17.10 25.63
N THR A 511 -3.48 -16.40 25.20
CA THR A 511 -2.44 -15.75 26.00
C THR A 511 -1.75 -14.72 25.10
N ILE A 512 -0.82 -13.94 25.64
CA ILE A 512 -0.09 -12.90 24.87
C ILE A 512 1.35 -13.29 24.52
N LEU A 513 1.82 -14.44 25.01
CA LEU A 513 3.14 -15.00 24.69
C LEU A 513 3.02 -16.49 24.38
N PRO A 514 3.77 -17.02 23.39
CA PRO A 514 3.80 -18.46 23.15
C PRO A 514 4.09 -19.22 24.44
N ARG A 515 3.45 -20.38 24.63
CA ARG A 515 3.63 -21.22 25.84
C ARG A 515 5.05 -21.77 26.03
N THR A 516 5.89 -21.53 25.03
CA THR A 516 7.28 -21.93 24.95
C THR A 516 8.25 -20.80 25.29
N ASP A 517 7.76 -19.58 25.50
CA ASP A 517 8.59 -18.48 25.98
C ASP A 517 9.09 -18.80 27.40
N ARG A 518 10.15 -18.13 27.80
CA ARG A 518 10.71 -18.23 29.15
C ARG A 518 9.95 -17.38 30.17
N LEU A 519 9.19 -16.40 29.69
CA LEU A 519 8.32 -15.59 30.55
C LEU A 519 7.02 -16.34 30.82
N GLU A 520 6.58 -16.32 32.07
CA GLU A 520 5.37 -17.01 32.52
C GLU A 520 4.22 -16.03 32.70
N VAL A 521 3.56 -15.68 31.59
CA VAL A 521 2.34 -14.85 31.65
C VAL A 521 1.15 -15.72 32.05
N ARG A 522 0.46 -15.31 33.12
CA ARG A 522 -0.83 -15.87 33.56
C ARG A 522 -1.98 -15.08 32.93
N PRO A 523 -2.67 -15.61 31.90
CA PRO A 523 -3.71 -14.86 31.18
C PRO A 523 -4.89 -14.46 32.05
N GLU A 524 -5.17 -15.23 33.11
CA GLU A 524 -6.27 -14.97 34.06
C GLU A 524 -6.16 -13.56 34.65
N LEU A 525 -4.94 -13.12 34.96
CA LEU A 525 -4.67 -11.79 35.49
C LEU A 525 -5.01 -10.67 34.50
N LEU A 526 -4.99 -10.94 33.19
CA LEU A 526 -5.37 -9.96 32.16
C LEU A 526 -6.90 -9.84 32.09
N PHE A 527 -7.63 -10.94 32.28
CA PHE A 527 -9.09 -10.93 32.33
C PHE A 527 -9.60 -10.25 33.60
N ASP A 528 -8.97 -10.52 34.75
CA ASP A 528 -9.35 -9.95 36.05
C ASP A 528 -9.33 -8.41 36.07
N GLU A 529 -8.41 -7.81 35.31
CA GLU A 529 -8.22 -6.35 35.23
C GLU A 529 -8.72 -5.76 33.91
N ALA A 530 -9.32 -6.56 33.03
CA ALA A 530 -9.90 -6.05 31.78
C ALA A 530 -11.10 -5.16 32.07
N VAL A 531 -11.29 -4.12 31.26
CA VAL A 531 -12.31 -3.10 31.47
C VAL A 531 -13.30 -3.08 30.30
N PRO A 532 -14.59 -2.83 30.56
CA PRO A 532 -15.57 -2.67 29.50
C PRO A 532 -15.27 -1.41 28.70
N TYR A 533 -15.34 -1.50 27.37
CA TYR A 533 -15.15 -0.34 26.50
C TYR A 533 -16.47 0.43 26.27
N GLU A 534 -17.62 -0.21 26.51
CA GLU A 534 -18.97 0.37 26.53
C GLU A 534 -19.59 0.13 27.92
N GLU A 535 -20.17 1.16 28.54
CA GLU A 535 -20.77 1.05 29.88
C GLU A 535 -21.92 0.01 29.91
N GLY A 536 -21.89 -0.88 30.91
CA GLY A 536 -22.89 -1.95 31.07
C GLY A 536 -22.64 -3.22 30.25
N ASN A 537 -21.51 -3.34 29.55
CA ASN A 537 -21.12 -4.54 28.80
C ASN A 537 -19.98 -5.30 29.48
N ASP A 538 -20.32 -6.28 30.31
CA ASP A 538 -19.32 -7.07 31.05
C ASP A 538 -18.68 -8.21 30.22
N GLN A 539 -19.16 -8.43 29.00
CA GLN A 539 -18.67 -9.49 28.13
C GLN A 539 -17.54 -9.02 27.21
N PHE A 540 -17.70 -7.85 26.58
CA PHE A 540 -16.76 -7.36 25.57
C PHE A 540 -15.90 -6.25 26.15
N LEU A 541 -14.62 -6.56 26.32
CA LEU A 541 -13.69 -5.82 27.13
C LEU A 541 -12.48 -5.37 26.30
N VAL A 542 -11.68 -4.47 26.88
CA VAL A 542 -10.32 -4.14 26.45
C VAL A 542 -9.39 -4.26 27.65
N LEU A 543 -8.08 -4.38 27.41
CA LEU A 543 -7.11 -4.35 28.51
C LEU A 543 -7.14 -2.99 29.21
N CYS A 544 -6.97 -2.97 30.54
CA CYS A 544 -6.74 -1.72 31.26
C CYS A 544 -5.49 -0.99 30.72
N PRO A 545 -5.35 0.33 30.92
CA PRO A 545 -4.26 1.11 30.32
C PRO A 545 -2.85 0.55 30.56
N ALA A 546 -2.56 0.06 31.77
CA ALA A 546 -1.27 -0.55 32.11
C ALA A 546 -1.02 -1.83 31.30
N ASP A 547 -2.00 -2.74 31.26
CA ASP A 547 -1.88 -4.01 30.54
C ASP A 547 -1.88 -3.82 29.03
N MET A 548 -2.60 -2.81 28.52
CA MET A 548 -2.57 -2.43 27.11
C MET A 548 -1.16 -1.99 26.67
N PHE A 549 -0.49 -1.17 27.49
CA PHE A 549 0.91 -0.80 27.25
C PHE A 549 1.85 -2.02 27.33
N LEU A 550 1.67 -2.89 28.33
CA LEU A 550 2.48 -4.10 28.48
C LEU A 550 2.29 -5.09 27.33
N HIS A 551 1.07 -5.23 26.83
CA HIS A 551 0.77 -6.04 25.66
C HIS A 551 1.46 -5.47 24.41
N ALA A 552 1.39 -4.16 24.16
CA ALA A 552 2.09 -3.51 23.05
C ALA A 552 3.63 -3.64 23.16
N ALA A 553 4.17 -3.48 24.37
CA ALA A 553 5.59 -3.65 24.67
C ALA A 553 6.04 -5.09 24.40
N THR A 554 5.23 -6.06 24.82
CA THR A 554 5.48 -7.49 24.62
C THR A 554 5.40 -7.87 23.15
N HIS A 555 4.40 -7.33 22.43
CA HIS A 555 4.30 -7.47 20.99
C HIS A 555 5.57 -6.97 20.32
N LEU A 556 6.05 -5.75 20.58
CA LEU A 556 7.26 -5.25 19.92
C LEU A 556 8.54 -6.02 20.33
N PHE A 557 8.78 -6.22 21.62
CA PHE A 557 10.07 -6.71 22.13
C PHE A 557 10.17 -8.22 22.35
N ARG A 558 9.10 -8.99 22.08
CA ARG A 558 9.11 -10.47 22.14
C ARG A 558 8.53 -11.14 20.90
N ASN A 559 7.32 -10.76 20.49
CA ASN A 559 6.60 -11.49 19.44
C ASN A 559 6.71 -10.85 18.05
N GLY A 560 7.10 -9.58 17.97
CA GLY A 560 6.75 -8.70 16.87
C GLY A 560 7.68 -8.77 15.66
N ASP A 561 7.18 -8.19 14.57
CA ASP A 561 7.97 -7.90 13.39
C ASP A 561 8.56 -6.48 13.48
N PHE A 562 9.86 -6.42 13.74
CA PHE A 562 10.60 -5.16 13.80
C PHE A 562 10.64 -4.41 12.45
N SER A 563 10.15 -4.98 11.35
CA SER A 563 9.94 -4.24 10.11
C SER A 563 8.99 -3.04 10.29
N LYS A 564 8.07 -3.11 11.26
CA LYS A 564 7.14 -2.05 11.67
C LYS A 564 7.52 -1.40 13.02
N GLY A 565 8.76 -1.59 13.49
CA GLY A 565 9.16 -1.20 14.84
C GLY A 565 8.99 0.28 15.18
N LEU A 566 9.17 1.20 14.21
CA LEU A 566 8.94 2.63 14.46
C LEU A 566 7.46 2.95 14.69
N ARG A 567 6.56 2.29 13.96
CA ARG A 567 5.11 2.41 14.15
C ARG A 567 4.72 1.93 15.55
N ASP A 568 5.22 0.76 15.95
CA ASP A 568 4.90 0.19 17.26
C ASP A 568 5.48 1.05 18.41
N LEU A 569 6.65 1.67 18.22
CA LEU A 569 7.17 2.67 19.17
C LEU A 569 6.34 3.96 19.18
N ALA A 570 5.75 4.37 18.05
CA ALA A 570 4.85 5.51 17.99
C ALA A 570 3.52 5.23 18.70
N ASP A 571 3.00 4.00 18.59
CA ASP A 571 1.84 3.54 19.39
C ASP A 571 2.17 3.63 20.90
N LEU A 572 3.33 3.09 21.32
CA LEU A 572 3.79 3.15 22.72
C LEU A 572 3.97 4.58 23.22
N ARG A 573 4.50 5.48 22.37
CA ARG A 573 4.57 6.92 22.68
C ARG A 573 3.17 7.47 22.95
N GLY A 574 2.23 7.24 22.03
CA GLY A 574 0.86 7.74 22.15
C GLY A 574 0.18 7.25 23.42
N MET A 575 0.38 5.97 23.77
CA MET A 575 -0.09 5.42 25.06
C MET A 575 0.50 6.14 26.25
N LEU A 576 1.81 6.44 26.26
CA LEU A 576 2.42 7.17 27.37
C LEU A 576 1.88 8.60 27.46
N GLU A 577 1.72 9.31 26.34
CA GLU A 577 1.18 10.67 26.32
C GLU A 577 -0.27 10.72 26.83
N GLU A 578 -1.07 9.71 26.50
CA GLU A 578 -2.48 9.66 26.86
C GLU A 578 -2.69 9.10 28.28
N PHE A 579 -2.14 7.93 28.58
CA PHE A 579 -2.37 7.22 29.85
C PHE A 579 -1.58 7.78 31.03
N ALA A 580 -0.51 8.56 30.80
CA ALA A 580 0.19 9.23 31.90
C ALA A 580 -0.69 10.24 32.66
N THR A 581 -1.83 10.64 32.07
CA THR A 581 -2.83 11.50 32.72
C THR A 581 -3.81 10.74 33.61
N THR A 582 -3.89 9.41 33.45
CA THR A 582 -4.76 8.54 34.25
C THR A 582 -4.19 8.36 35.66
N GLU A 583 -5.06 8.43 36.66
CA GLU A 583 -4.66 8.27 38.07
C GLU A 583 -3.95 6.92 38.29
N ASN A 584 -2.83 6.95 39.00
CA ASN A 584 -2.03 5.75 39.36
C ASN A 584 -1.49 4.92 38.17
N PHE A 585 -1.61 5.37 36.92
CA PHE A 585 -1.14 4.62 35.74
C PHE A 585 0.29 4.11 35.90
N TRP A 586 1.23 4.98 36.26
CA TRP A 586 2.64 4.62 36.40
C TRP A 586 2.90 3.57 37.48
N ARG A 587 2.21 3.69 38.62
CA ARG A 587 2.30 2.72 39.72
C ARG A 587 1.70 1.38 39.30
N GLN A 588 0.55 1.41 38.63
CA GLN A 588 -0.08 0.21 38.08
C GLN A 588 0.81 -0.44 37.05
N LEU A 589 1.39 0.31 36.10
CA LEU A 589 2.29 -0.20 35.08
C LEU A 589 3.46 -0.97 35.71
N VAL A 590 4.10 -0.42 36.75
CA VAL A 590 5.19 -1.11 37.45
C VAL A 590 4.70 -2.39 38.12
N THR A 591 3.61 -2.30 38.87
CA THR A 591 3.02 -3.44 39.60
C THR A 591 2.59 -4.56 38.65
N ARG A 592 1.89 -4.21 37.58
CA ARG A 592 1.39 -5.15 36.56
C ARG A 592 2.53 -5.80 35.79
N ALA A 593 3.59 -5.05 35.46
CA ALA A 593 4.77 -5.60 34.79
C ALA A 593 5.43 -6.73 35.60
N GLU A 594 5.44 -6.61 36.93
CA GLU A 594 5.98 -7.66 37.81
C GLU A 594 5.00 -8.83 37.96
N GLN A 595 3.71 -8.55 38.15
CA GLN A 595 2.67 -9.58 38.31
C GLN A 595 2.53 -10.49 37.08
N LEU A 596 2.72 -9.93 35.89
CA LEU A 596 2.62 -10.62 34.60
C LEU A 596 3.96 -11.17 34.09
N ASP A 597 5.07 -10.98 34.82
CA ASP A 597 6.43 -11.33 34.37
C ASP A 597 6.85 -10.63 33.05
N LEU A 598 6.43 -9.36 32.89
CA LEU A 598 6.66 -8.52 31.70
C LEU A 598 7.60 -7.33 31.97
N ALA A 599 8.34 -7.35 33.08
CA ALA A 599 9.34 -6.36 33.46
C ALA A 599 10.37 -6.07 32.34
N GLY A 600 10.88 -7.11 31.68
CA GLY A 600 11.87 -6.98 30.61
C GLY A 600 11.35 -6.23 29.36
N PRO A 601 10.25 -6.70 28.73
CA PRO A 601 9.60 -5.96 27.64
C PRO A 601 9.22 -4.53 28.01
N CYS A 602 8.67 -4.31 29.22
CA CYS A 602 8.32 -2.98 29.72
C CYS A 602 9.53 -2.05 29.78
N TYR A 603 10.66 -2.52 30.32
CA TYR A 603 11.92 -1.75 30.36
C TYR A 603 12.38 -1.32 28.96
N TYR A 604 12.35 -2.23 27.99
CA TYR A 604 12.74 -1.89 26.61
C TYR A 604 11.78 -0.89 25.97
N ALA A 605 10.47 -1.04 26.17
CA ALA A 605 9.48 -0.11 25.67
C ALA A 605 9.68 1.31 26.23
N LEU A 606 9.83 1.46 27.54
CA LEU A 606 10.09 2.77 28.16
C LEU A 606 11.40 3.38 27.64
N ARG A 607 12.49 2.58 27.59
CA ARG A 607 13.80 3.04 27.12
C ARG A 607 13.77 3.53 25.68
N TYR A 608 13.25 2.72 24.76
CA TYR A 608 13.31 3.04 23.33
C TYR A 608 12.27 4.09 22.94
N THR A 609 11.11 4.13 23.60
CA THR A 609 10.16 5.23 23.39
C THR A 609 10.77 6.56 23.83
N ALA A 610 11.39 6.63 25.02
CA ALA A 610 12.12 7.82 25.46
C ALA A 610 13.29 8.20 24.54
N ARG A 611 14.07 7.22 24.05
CA ARG A 611 15.21 7.46 23.14
C ARG A 611 14.77 8.01 21.77
N TYR A 612 13.60 7.63 21.27
CA TYR A 612 13.14 7.97 19.91
C TYR A 612 12.14 9.11 19.86
N PHE A 613 11.46 9.43 20.96
CA PHE A 613 10.43 10.48 20.99
C PHE A 613 10.60 11.48 22.13
N ASP A 614 11.71 11.40 22.87
CA ASP A 614 12.05 12.30 23.98
C ASP A 614 10.95 12.33 25.07
N CYS A 615 10.22 11.22 25.23
CA CYS A 615 9.18 11.08 26.24
C CYS A 615 9.75 11.13 27.66
N ARG A 616 9.11 11.92 28.52
CA ARG A 616 9.48 12.01 29.95
C ARG A 616 8.88 10.85 30.73
N ILE A 617 9.76 10.01 31.28
CA ILE A 617 9.38 8.96 32.24
C ILE A 617 9.63 9.48 33.66
N PRO A 618 8.68 9.33 34.60
CA PRO A 618 8.86 9.74 35.99
C PRO A 618 10.11 9.11 36.66
N ASP A 619 10.75 9.85 37.56
CA ASP A 619 12.02 9.43 38.17
C ASP A 619 11.88 8.19 39.07
N ASP A 620 10.75 8.05 39.75
CA ASP A 620 10.39 6.90 40.57
C ASP A 620 10.18 5.65 39.70
N VAL A 621 9.53 5.77 38.55
CA VAL A 621 9.39 4.69 37.55
C VAL A 621 10.75 4.33 36.97
N ASN A 622 11.56 5.32 36.59
CA ASN A 622 12.93 5.09 36.14
C ASN A 622 13.76 4.37 37.20
N ALA A 623 13.60 4.71 38.48
CA ALA A 623 14.29 4.06 39.58
C ALA A 623 13.81 2.60 39.76
N ALA A 624 12.50 2.35 39.73
CA ALA A 624 11.92 1.01 39.85
C ALA A 624 12.37 0.09 38.70
N THR A 625 12.32 0.59 37.46
CA THR A 625 12.66 -0.19 36.26
C THR A 625 14.16 -0.46 36.10
N ARG A 626 15.04 0.19 36.87
CA ARG A 626 16.50 -0.10 36.85
C ARG A 626 16.81 -1.56 37.22
N ALA A 627 16.02 -2.16 38.11
CA ALA A 627 16.18 -3.57 38.49
C ALA A 627 15.92 -4.52 37.32
N TRP A 628 15.08 -4.12 36.36
CA TRP A 628 14.74 -4.93 35.19
C TRP A 628 15.75 -4.80 34.04
N LYS A 629 16.71 -3.88 34.18
CA LYS A 629 17.74 -3.64 33.19
C LYS A 629 18.53 -4.95 32.94
N PRO A 630 18.66 -5.40 31.69
CA PRO A 630 19.52 -6.52 31.36
C PRO A 630 20.96 -6.22 31.78
N VAL A 631 21.57 -7.11 32.56
CA VAL A 631 23.00 -7.03 32.92
C VAL A 631 23.86 -7.11 31.65
N TRP A 632 24.93 -6.32 31.60
CA TRP A 632 25.87 -6.23 30.46
C TRP A 632 26.46 -7.60 30.09
N PRO A 633 26.74 -7.95 28.81
CA PRO A 633 26.63 -7.17 27.54
C PRO A 633 25.28 -7.01 26.78
N PRO A 634 24.19 -7.77 27.03
CA PRO A 634 22.95 -7.76 26.24
C PRO A 634 22.37 -6.40 25.82
N LEU A 635 22.37 -5.39 26.71
CA LEU A 635 21.76 -4.09 26.40
C LEU A 635 22.45 -3.33 25.25
N MET A 636 23.78 -3.38 25.17
CA MET A 636 24.52 -2.72 24.08
C MET A 636 24.25 -3.38 22.72
N VAL A 637 24.04 -4.69 22.71
CA VAL A 637 23.67 -5.43 21.51
C VAL A 637 22.26 -5.03 21.08
N MET A 638 21.32 -4.97 22.04
CA MET A 638 19.95 -4.55 21.77
C MET A 638 19.89 -3.13 21.20
N ASP A 639 20.62 -2.16 21.78
CA ASP A 639 20.68 -0.78 21.27
C ASP A 639 21.13 -0.75 19.80
N ARG A 640 22.17 -1.51 19.44
CA ARG A 640 22.66 -1.58 18.06
C ARG A 640 21.69 -2.26 17.09
N LEU A 641 20.95 -3.26 17.57
CA LEU A 641 19.97 -3.98 16.75
C LEU A 641 18.73 -3.13 16.52
N VAL A 642 18.18 -2.53 17.57
CA VAL A 642 17.01 -1.65 17.48
C VAL A 642 17.32 -0.43 16.60
N ASP A 643 18.47 0.21 16.79
CA ASP A 643 18.89 1.34 15.95
C ASP A 643 19.08 0.97 14.47
N ALA A 644 19.44 -0.28 14.17
CA ALA A 644 19.54 -0.78 12.80
C ALA A 644 18.19 -1.23 12.21
N ALA A 645 17.21 -1.59 13.05
CA ALA A 645 15.95 -2.19 12.63
C ALA A 645 14.81 -1.18 12.44
N VAL A 646 14.67 -0.23 13.38
CA VAL A 646 13.49 0.63 13.52
C VAL A 646 13.32 1.60 12.36
N ILE A 647 14.42 2.24 11.92
CA ILE A 647 14.40 3.26 10.86
C ILE A 647 15.26 2.76 9.68
N PRO A 648 14.73 2.77 8.43
CA PRO A 648 15.53 2.41 7.26
C PRO A 648 16.70 3.39 7.07
N ARG A 649 17.90 2.87 6.80
CA ARG A 649 19.06 3.73 6.50
C ARG A 649 19.07 4.22 5.06
N TYR A 650 18.40 3.48 4.18
CA TYR A 650 18.38 3.71 2.76
C TYR A 650 16.96 3.48 2.23
N LEU A 651 16.58 4.30 1.24
CA LEU A 651 15.32 4.17 0.49
C LEU A 651 15.56 3.84 -0.99
N ASP A 652 16.83 3.82 -1.41
CA ASP A 652 17.27 3.62 -2.80
C ASP A 652 17.85 2.23 -3.03
N ARG A 653 18.05 1.43 -1.98
CA ARG A 653 18.65 0.10 -2.04
C ARG A 653 18.16 -0.78 -0.89
N ILE A 654 18.40 -2.09 -1.00
CA ILE A 654 18.10 -3.01 0.10
C ILE A 654 19.07 -2.76 1.28
N ASP A 655 18.50 -2.48 2.45
CA ASP A 655 19.24 -2.34 3.70
C ASP A 655 19.48 -3.70 4.36
N HIS A 656 20.49 -4.42 3.87
CA HIS A 656 20.87 -5.72 4.42
C HIS A 656 21.33 -5.67 5.89
N ARG A 657 21.70 -4.49 6.43
CA ARG A 657 22.00 -4.37 7.86
C ARG A 657 20.70 -4.38 8.65
N ARG A 658 19.68 -3.64 8.19
CA ARG A 658 18.33 -3.65 8.76
C ARG A 658 17.68 -5.02 8.69
N GLU A 659 17.69 -5.68 7.53
CA GLU A 659 17.13 -7.04 7.37
C GLU A 659 17.78 -8.04 8.34
N ARG A 660 19.11 -8.00 8.47
CA ARG A 660 19.83 -8.84 9.43
C ARG A 660 19.47 -8.48 10.87
N ALA A 661 19.37 -7.20 11.22
CA ALA A 661 19.00 -6.78 12.56
C ALA A 661 17.57 -7.25 12.93
N ILE A 662 16.60 -7.07 12.03
CA ILE A 662 15.23 -7.58 12.19
C ILE A 662 15.25 -9.11 12.36
N GLY A 663 16.00 -9.83 11.51
CA GLY A 663 16.11 -11.28 11.61
C GLY A 663 16.76 -11.77 12.91
N ILE A 664 17.76 -11.04 13.44
CA ILE A 664 18.37 -11.35 14.74
C ILE A 664 17.38 -11.07 15.87
N LEU A 665 16.71 -9.91 15.85
CA LEU A 665 15.70 -9.55 16.86
C LEU A 665 14.56 -10.57 16.90
N ALA A 666 14.06 -10.99 15.74
CA ALA A 666 13.07 -12.06 15.65
C ALA A 666 13.59 -13.37 16.28
N ARG A 667 14.87 -13.72 16.09
CA ARG A 667 15.48 -14.94 16.65
C ARG A 667 15.86 -14.87 18.12
N LEU A 668 16.13 -13.68 18.67
CA LEU A 668 16.48 -13.51 20.08
C LEU A 668 15.34 -13.96 21.00
N TYR A 669 14.11 -13.82 20.53
CA TYR A 669 12.89 -14.07 21.31
C TYR A 669 11.99 -15.15 20.71
N LEU A 670 12.40 -15.74 19.58
CA LEU A 670 11.79 -16.98 19.12
C LEU A 670 11.97 -18.03 20.23
N PRO A 671 10.90 -18.74 20.62
CA PRO A 671 11.05 -19.84 21.54
C PRO A 671 12.06 -20.84 20.97
N ARG A 672 12.86 -21.47 21.83
CA ARG A 672 13.72 -22.59 21.42
C ARG A 672 12.84 -23.79 21.08
N LEU A 673 12.12 -23.70 19.98
CA LEU A 673 11.32 -24.78 19.44
C LEU A 673 12.28 -25.90 19.05
N ARG A 674 12.17 -27.04 19.74
CA ARG A 674 12.92 -28.27 19.41
C ARG A 674 12.38 -28.96 18.14
N VAL A 675 11.36 -28.39 17.50
CA VAL A 675 10.73 -28.89 16.27
C VAL A 675 10.96 -27.87 15.17
N ALA A 676 11.29 -28.34 13.96
CA ALA A 676 11.44 -27.49 12.79
C ALA A 676 10.14 -26.69 12.58
N ALA A 677 10.19 -25.37 12.72
CA ALA A 677 9.04 -24.51 12.48
C ALA A 677 8.53 -24.73 11.05
N SER A 678 7.21 -24.91 10.93
CA SER A 678 6.56 -25.17 9.64
C SER A 678 6.80 -24.03 8.64
N PRO A 679 6.87 -24.31 7.32
CA PRO A 679 6.89 -23.29 6.28
C PRO A 679 5.76 -22.24 6.39
N SER A 680 4.58 -22.60 6.94
CA SER A 680 3.45 -21.68 7.17
C SER A 680 3.74 -20.64 8.25
N PHE A 681 4.42 -21.03 9.34
CA PHE A 681 4.92 -20.12 10.38
C PHE A 681 5.83 -19.02 9.81
N TRP A 682 6.65 -19.36 8.81
CA TRP A 682 7.48 -18.39 8.11
C TRP A 682 6.68 -17.54 7.11
N LYS A 683 5.63 -18.08 6.48
CA LYS A 683 4.74 -17.32 5.56
C LYS A 683 4.02 -16.15 6.26
N LYS A 684 3.64 -16.26 7.54
CA LYS A 684 3.09 -15.13 8.33
C LYS A 684 4.08 -13.98 8.53
N ARG A 685 5.38 -14.30 8.68
CA ARG A 685 6.46 -13.33 8.95
C ARG A 685 7.16 -12.81 7.70
N VAL A 686 6.92 -13.43 6.55
CA VAL A 686 7.24 -12.83 5.25
C VAL A 686 6.06 -11.92 4.93
N PRO A 687 6.28 -10.60 4.79
CA PRO A 687 5.20 -9.71 4.39
C PRO A 687 4.54 -10.21 3.10
N GLN A 688 3.31 -10.71 3.19
CA GLN A 688 2.42 -10.79 2.04
C GLN A 688 2.04 -9.35 1.71
N TRP A 689 2.93 -8.64 1.02
CA TRP A 689 2.57 -7.38 0.40
C TRP A 689 1.53 -7.70 -0.65
N PHE A 690 0.32 -7.19 -0.43
CA PHE A 690 -0.86 -7.31 -1.28
C PHE A 690 -0.50 -7.22 -2.78
N GLY A 691 -0.43 -8.38 -3.42
CA GLY A 691 -0.96 -8.52 -4.77
C GLY A 691 -2.40 -9.02 -4.64
N PRO A 692 -3.25 -8.86 -5.66
CA PRO A 692 -4.48 -9.63 -5.69
C PRO A 692 -4.09 -11.10 -5.44
N ARG A 693 -4.69 -11.72 -4.40
CA ARG A 693 -4.72 -13.18 -4.33
C ARG A 693 -5.21 -13.59 -5.73
N LYS A 694 -4.40 -14.38 -6.46
CA LYS A 694 -4.88 -14.95 -7.71
C LYS A 694 -6.24 -15.58 -7.41
N PRO A 695 -7.28 -15.31 -8.23
CA PRO A 695 -8.51 -16.08 -8.11
C PRO A 695 -8.22 -17.57 -8.23
#